data_AF-A0A1H0AZ50-F1
#
_entry.id   AF-A0A1H0AZ50-F1
#
_cell.length_a   1.000
_cell.length_b   1.000
_cell.length_c   1.000
_cell.angle_alpha   90.00
_cell.angle_beta   90.00
_cell.angle_gamma   90.00
#
_symmetry.space_group_name_H-M   'P 1'
#
loop_
_entity.id
_entity.type
_entity.pdbx_description
1 polymer ?
#
loop_
_entity_poly.entity_id
_entity_poly.type
_entity_poly.pdbx_seq_one_letter_code
_entity_poly.pdbx_strand_id
1 'polypeptide(L)'
;MSQRSAALATRALVFLTVSLLMAAYLVSSGRAAAAPPAGSPYSVLELQPPADASYAREVSLSADGRLAALMYGYAGGYLVDVRSGEQSPVRLESTPDEPSASVHVSADGRFIAFSARTPQADGSMIRTAYQREIASGVTKTIYTSVEGMYDFGNSVLDVAQSSDGRYVFYDTSFYSGDTPTTYRWRHDTTTDSADIISRDENDDLIRSGVYHLFRAVSSNGRYFVFEGYSDSGATSDSYVRDLDTGMSFVIPDLRDARGDWFNITDQGEVYYYGLGGLTRFDVATQAVTVLTEPLTAISPNGRFRLELASTRCEGGVSFSAIWSVVDSTTGERVGLDSEGCRTPPLYSHSAISDTGAVVRTRGSSDELPRVTLLYSRGNVATPPPPPAEPSLTVTPESGTAGTTFTARYECSSVPSLRVEDKDGQPASAVEVGLPTTGNELSYSQGITVSAPGQYVFVVSCGGATLRSTSVSVTGACGDAALIGVRGSGDNAQGDRHPGHHAVELARQLRDTWGLNLYDGDGVTDGVTGLQYDAVSVTNLNVRRYGASVAEGRDNLLRQVSDIQGACGVDHPILLTGFSQGAHVIQSALERLDDQAANNSAWESIKGVALLASPRFDSDDPAARGTFAVTSLRNGMARPAEIRTRFQDVTRSYCANQDPVCGRTPGRGWLSSLLTVPAHLESYSAGRAGGASLLEDAAGLLAHGVLQTKGEAVTARPVGELTANGSPRVRTRILLSAAAIYGRGAPSTSFAWDFDGNRTIDRTTDEPVVRYTNPSMTSSRTIRVTVTFADGSQEERCIAVSTRGTRAC
;
A
#
# COMPACT_ATOMS: atom_id res chain seq x y z
N MET A 1 50.55 47.60 -3.88
CA MET A 1 49.41 46.98 -4.61
C MET A 1 49.99 45.95 -5.57
N SER A 2 49.77 44.66 -5.29
CA SER A 2 50.61 43.57 -5.80
C SER A 2 50.01 42.90 -7.04
N GLN A 3 50.89 42.30 -7.86
CA GLN A 3 50.56 41.55 -9.08
C GLN A 3 49.47 40.47 -8.90
N ARG A 4 49.18 40.05 -7.67
CA ARG A 4 48.09 39.10 -7.36
C ARG A 4 46.70 39.71 -7.60
N SER A 5 46.51 41.01 -7.38
CA SER A 5 45.22 41.68 -7.61
C SER A 5 44.89 41.80 -9.10
N ALA A 6 45.92 42.01 -9.93
CA ALA A 6 45.76 42.07 -11.39
C ALA A 6 45.41 40.69 -11.98
N ALA A 7 46.06 39.61 -11.51
CA ALA A 7 45.78 38.26 -11.99
C ALA A 7 44.35 37.77 -11.66
N LEU A 8 43.82 38.16 -10.49
CA LEU A 8 42.43 37.87 -10.12
C LEU A 8 41.42 38.67 -10.97
N ALA A 9 41.70 39.95 -11.22
CA ALA A 9 40.85 40.78 -12.08
C ALA A 9 40.81 40.25 -13.53
N THR A 10 41.95 39.82 -14.08
CA THR A 10 42.01 39.23 -15.43
C THR A 10 41.26 37.90 -15.50
N ARG A 11 41.36 37.04 -14.48
CA ARG A 11 40.58 35.79 -14.43
C ARG A 11 39.08 36.03 -14.33
N ALA A 12 38.66 36.99 -13.50
CA ALA A 12 37.26 37.38 -13.40
C ALA A 12 36.72 37.95 -14.72
N LEU A 13 37.51 38.78 -15.41
CA LEU A 13 37.14 39.34 -16.71
C LEU A 13 37.03 38.26 -17.79
N VAL A 14 37.97 37.32 -17.86
CA VAL A 14 37.90 36.20 -18.81
C VAL A 14 36.67 35.33 -18.55
N PHE A 15 36.35 35.04 -17.28
CA PHE A 15 35.16 34.27 -16.92
C PHE A 15 33.87 35.00 -17.33
N LEU A 16 33.81 36.32 -17.13
CA LEU A 16 32.66 37.14 -17.51
C LEU A 16 32.49 37.19 -19.04
N THR A 17 33.59 37.34 -19.78
CA THR A 17 33.57 37.41 -21.25
C THR A 17 33.19 36.07 -21.88
N VAL A 18 33.68 34.94 -21.33
CA VAL A 18 33.30 33.60 -21.79
C VAL A 18 31.83 33.33 -21.50
N SER A 19 31.33 33.76 -20.33
CA SER A 19 29.91 33.62 -19.97
C SER A 19 29.00 34.46 -20.88
N LEU A 20 29.40 35.69 -21.21
CA LEU A 20 28.68 36.57 -22.13
C LEU A 20 28.70 36.06 -23.58
N LEU A 21 29.83 35.49 -24.03
CA LEU A 21 29.95 34.89 -25.36
C LEU A 21 29.12 33.59 -25.47
N MET A 22 29.07 32.77 -24.41
CA MET A 22 28.16 31.60 -24.37
C MET A 22 26.70 32.02 -24.36
N ALA A 23 26.32 33.05 -23.60
CA ALA A 23 24.96 33.58 -23.60
C ALA A 23 24.58 34.13 -24.99
N ALA A 24 25.49 34.85 -25.67
CA ALA A 24 25.26 35.35 -27.03
C ALA A 24 25.22 34.22 -28.09
N TYR A 25 25.99 33.15 -27.91
CA TYR A 25 25.98 31.98 -28.79
C TYR A 25 24.69 31.16 -28.63
N LEU A 26 24.19 31.02 -27.40
CA LEU A 26 22.91 30.36 -27.11
C LEU A 26 21.71 31.16 -27.61
N VAL A 27 21.77 32.50 -27.56
CA VAL A 27 20.73 33.37 -28.13
C VAL A 27 20.75 33.41 -29.66
N SER A 28 21.93 33.29 -30.30
CA SER A 28 22.03 33.36 -31.79
C SER A 28 21.83 32.02 -32.50
N SER A 29 21.92 30.88 -31.81
CA SER A 29 21.66 29.54 -32.37
C SER A 29 20.21 29.08 -32.26
N GLY A 30 19.34 29.84 -31.59
CA GLY A 30 17.90 29.63 -31.54
C GLY A 30 17.24 29.87 -32.90
N ARG A 31 17.33 28.90 -33.82
CA ARG A 31 16.39 28.80 -34.93
C ARG A 31 15.03 28.44 -34.34
N ALA A 32 14.15 29.43 -34.23
CA ALA A 32 12.74 29.20 -33.97
C ALA A 32 12.19 28.25 -35.02
N ALA A 33 11.51 27.19 -34.58
CA ALA A 33 10.71 26.35 -35.48
C ALA A 33 9.74 27.26 -36.26
N ALA A 34 9.51 26.96 -37.54
CA ALA A 34 8.48 27.66 -38.29
C ALA A 34 7.16 27.52 -37.52
N ALA A 35 6.58 28.66 -37.12
CA ALA A 35 5.27 28.65 -36.48
C ALA A 35 4.29 27.87 -37.39
N PRO A 36 3.41 27.04 -36.83
CA PRO A 36 2.42 26.33 -37.63
C PRO A 36 1.65 27.33 -38.50
N PRO A 37 1.22 26.93 -39.72
CA PRO A 37 0.50 27.84 -40.61
C PRO A 37 -0.69 28.47 -39.88
N ALA A 38 -0.88 29.78 -40.07
CA ALA A 38 -1.94 30.53 -39.41
C ALA A 38 -3.31 29.86 -39.67
N GLY A 39 -3.98 29.42 -38.59
CA GLY A 39 -5.23 28.64 -38.66
C GLY A 39 -5.09 27.13 -38.38
N SER A 40 -3.89 26.62 -38.11
CA SER A 40 -3.73 25.25 -37.62
C SER A 40 -4.44 25.08 -36.26
N PRO A 41 -5.28 24.05 -36.09
CA PRO A 41 -5.91 23.77 -34.80
C PRO A 41 -4.95 23.24 -33.73
N TYR A 42 -3.69 22.97 -34.08
CA TYR A 42 -2.72 22.28 -33.25
C TYR A 42 -1.69 23.26 -32.68
N SER A 43 -1.36 23.10 -31.40
CA SER A 43 -0.21 23.77 -30.79
C SER A 43 0.96 22.80 -30.69
N VAL A 44 2.12 23.24 -31.16
CA VAL A 44 3.38 22.49 -31.04
C VAL A 44 4.08 22.96 -29.78
N LEU A 45 4.34 22.03 -28.86
CA LEU A 45 5.18 22.25 -27.69
C LEU A 45 6.46 21.45 -27.88
N GLU A 46 7.57 22.14 -28.15
CA GLU A 46 8.90 21.53 -28.11
C GLU A 46 9.41 21.53 -26.67
N LEU A 47 9.65 20.35 -26.11
CA LEU A 47 10.33 20.23 -24.84
C LEU A 47 11.84 20.17 -25.04
N GLN A 48 12.56 20.97 -24.26
CA GLN A 48 13.99 20.75 -24.10
C GLN A 48 14.21 19.59 -23.13
N PRO A 49 15.04 18.60 -23.52
CA PRO A 49 15.43 17.55 -22.61
C PRO A 49 16.32 18.14 -21.49
N PRO A 50 16.44 17.46 -20.34
CA PRO A 50 17.45 17.76 -19.32
C PRO A 50 18.85 17.83 -19.93
N ALA A 51 19.73 18.68 -19.39
CA ALA A 51 21.07 18.90 -19.96
C ALA A 51 21.97 17.64 -19.96
N ASP A 52 21.64 16.64 -19.15
CA ASP A 52 22.30 15.35 -18.99
C ASP A 52 21.63 14.21 -19.78
N ALA A 53 20.51 14.49 -20.46
CA ALA A 53 19.83 13.51 -21.30
C ALA A 53 20.59 13.28 -22.62
N SER A 54 20.94 12.02 -22.90
CA SER A 54 21.65 11.63 -24.13
C SER A 54 20.70 11.24 -25.27
N TYR A 55 19.58 10.58 -24.98
CA TYR A 55 18.53 10.23 -25.94
C TYR A 55 17.21 9.95 -25.21
N ALA A 56 16.07 10.19 -25.86
CA ALA A 56 14.77 9.74 -25.38
C ALA A 56 14.52 8.31 -25.89
N ARG A 57 14.30 7.35 -24.99
CA ARG A 57 14.23 5.93 -25.33
C ARG A 57 12.79 5.44 -25.50
N GLU A 58 11.87 5.99 -24.73
CA GLU A 58 10.48 5.56 -24.71
C GLU A 58 9.55 6.73 -24.39
N VAL A 59 8.37 6.68 -24.98
CA VAL A 59 7.29 7.65 -24.77
C VAL A 59 5.99 6.89 -24.60
N SER A 60 5.25 7.23 -23.56
CA SER A 60 3.88 6.76 -23.34
C SER A 60 2.96 7.97 -23.11
N LEU A 61 1.72 7.87 -23.56
CA LEU A 61 0.71 8.94 -23.51
C LEU A 61 -0.60 8.38 -22.95
N SER A 62 -1.19 9.09 -22.00
CA SER A 62 -2.56 8.82 -21.51
C SER A 62 -3.60 8.99 -22.62
N ALA A 63 -4.73 8.29 -22.56
CA ALA A 63 -5.78 8.32 -23.58
C ALA A 63 -6.41 9.71 -23.74
N ASP A 64 -6.50 10.49 -22.68
CA ASP A 64 -6.97 11.88 -22.77
C ASP A 64 -5.91 12.85 -23.31
N GLY A 65 -4.68 12.37 -23.49
CA GLY A 65 -3.53 13.13 -23.98
C GLY A 65 -2.99 14.16 -22.98
N ARG A 66 -3.35 14.08 -21.69
CA ARG A 66 -2.91 15.06 -20.67
C ARG A 66 -1.52 14.78 -20.15
N LEU A 67 -1.17 13.52 -19.95
CA LEU A 67 0.09 13.11 -19.34
C LEU A 67 0.91 12.28 -20.33
N ALA A 68 2.15 12.70 -20.53
CA ALA A 68 3.16 11.95 -21.25
C ALA A 68 4.28 11.52 -20.28
N ALA A 69 4.64 10.24 -20.27
CA ALA A 69 5.90 9.81 -19.67
C ALA A 69 7.00 9.80 -20.73
N LEU A 70 8.13 10.40 -20.36
CA LEU A 70 9.33 10.47 -21.18
C LEU A 70 10.48 9.86 -20.41
N MET A 71 11.17 8.89 -21.02
CA MET A 71 12.38 8.33 -20.44
C MET A 71 13.60 8.84 -21.19
N TYR A 72 14.46 9.58 -20.50
CA TYR A 72 15.64 10.20 -21.06
C TYR A 72 16.90 9.50 -20.57
N GLY A 73 17.44 8.58 -21.38
CA GLY A 73 18.76 7.94 -21.17
C GLY A 73 19.10 7.76 -19.68
N TYR A 74 20.26 8.27 -19.25
CA TYR A 74 20.73 8.23 -17.86
C TYR A 74 20.07 9.24 -16.90
N ALA A 75 19.26 10.18 -17.40
CA ALA A 75 18.66 11.27 -16.62
C ALA A 75 17.36 10.86 -15.90
N GLY A 76 16.88 9.62 -16.11
CA GLY A 76 15.66 9.09 -15.49
C GLY A 76 14.39 9.39 -16.28
N GLY A 77 13.24 9.06 -15.67
CA GLY A 77 11.91 9.28 -16.24
C GLY A 77 11.28 10.60 -15.79
N TYR A 78 10.53 11.23 -16.68
CA TYR A 78 9.83 12.50 -16.45
C TYR A 78 8.36 12.33 -16.80
N LEU A 79 7.47 12.94 -16.00
CA LEU A 79 6.09 13.16 -16.42
C LEU A 79 5.96 14.59 -16.92
N VAL A 80 5.29 14.73 -18.05
CA VAL A 80 4.96 16.01 -18.64
C VAL A 80 3.46 16.12 -18.71
N ASP A 81 2.92 17.15 -18.07
CA ASP A 81 1.58 17.59 -18.38
C ASP A 81 1.61 18.30 -19.74
N VAL A 82 1.02 17.63 -20.74
CA VAL A 82 1.00 18.06 -22.14
C VAL A 82 0.25 19.38 -22.33
N ARG A 83 -0.70 19.72 -21.44
CA ARG A 83 -1.50 20.95 -21.56
C ARG A 83 -0.74 22.16 -21.04
N SER A 84 -0.09 22.04 -19.90
CA SER A 84 0.68 23.14 -19.30
C SER A 84 2.10 23.22 -19.86
N GLY A 85 2.60 22.12 -20.43
CA GLY A 85 4.02 21.95 -20.75
C GLY A 85 4.91 21.87 -19.52
N GLU A 86 4.31 21.77 -18.33
CA GLU A 86 5.02 21.65 -17.08
C GLU A 86 5.67 20.27 -17.00
N GLN A 87 7.00 20.27 -16.96
CA GLN A 87 7.79 19.07 -16.69
C GLN A 87 7.89 18.91 -15.18
N SER A 88 7.31 17.83 -14.65
CA SER A 88 7.52 17.45 -13.27
C SER A 88 8.52 16.31 -13.22
N PRO A 89 9.68 16.47 -12.56
CA PRO A 89 10.59 15.35 -12.36
C PRO A 89 9.87 14.34 -11.48
N VAL A 90 9.42 13.24 -12.08
CA VAL A 90 9.05 12.08 -11.29
C VAL A 90 10.36 11.46 -10.87
N ARG A 91 10.74 11.72 -9.62
CA ARG A 91 11.85 10.99 -9.03
C ARG A 91 11.42 9.53 -8.92
N LEU A 92 11.68 8.78 -9.98
CA LEU A 92 11.67 7.33 -9.96
C LEU A 92 12.77 6.93 -8.96
N GLU A 93 12.51 5.94 -8.12
CA GLU A 93 13.42 5.50 -7.06
C GLU A 93 14.65 4.76 -7.61
N SER A 94 15.23 5.24 -8.72
CA SER A 94 16.47 4.72 -9.30
C SER A 94 17.67 5.44 -8.71
N THR A 95 18.76 4.70 -8.51
CA THR A 95 20.07 5.28 -8.25
C THR A 95 20.50 6.17 -9.43
N PRO A 96 21.23 7.28 -9.20
CA PRO A 96 21.66 8.20 -10.25
C PRO A 96 22.48 7.57 -11.39
N ASP A 97 23.06 6.39 -11.16
CA ASP A 97 24.10 5.84 -12.02
C ASP A 97 23.57 4.92 -13.14
N GLU A 98 22.32 4.44 -13.08
CA GLU A 98 21.73 3.66 -14.18
C GLU A 98 20.20 3.84 -14.29
N PRO A 99 19.68 4.17 -15.49
CA PRO A 99 18.29 4.55 -15.65
C PRO A 99 17.32 3.37 -15.65
N SER A 100 16.06 3.72 -15.42
CA SER A 100 14.91 2.86 -15.70
C SER A 100 14.98 2.26 -17.11
N ALA A 101 14.57 1.00 -17.28
CA ALA A 101 14.62 0.37 -18.61
C ALA A 101 13.38 0.64 -19.45
N SER A 102 12.26 1.02 -18.82
CA SER A 102 10.98 1.22 -19.48
C SER A 102 10.00 2.03 -18.61
N VAL A 103 9.07 2.74 -19.25
CA VAL A 103 8.03 3.54 -18.60
C VAL A 103 6.72 3.54 -19.39
N HIS A 104 5.59 3.37 -18.70
CA HIS A 104 4.26 3.38 -19.29
C HIS A 104 3.26 4.14 -18.41
N VAL A 105 2.43 5.01 -19.00
CA VAL A 105 1.35 5.74 -18.29
C VAL A 105 0.03 5.04 -18.56
N SER A 106 -0.84 4.96 -17.56
CA SER A 106 -2.17 4.39 -17.73
C SER A 106 -3.01 5.35 -18.56
N ALA A 107 -3.98 4.82 -19.31
CA ALA A 107 -4.76 5.65 -20.22
C ALA A 107 -5.58 6.71 -19.46
N ASP A 108 -6.02 6.41 -18.24
CA ASP A 108 -6.67 7.36 -17.33
C ASP A 108 -5.70 8.39 -16.68
N GLY A 109 -4.39 8.26 -16.91
CA GLY A 109 -3.37 9.14 -16.37
C GLY A 109 -3.18 9.05 -14.86
N ARG A 110 -3.76 8.05 -14.18
CA ARG A 110 -3.65 7.90 -12.72
C ARG A 110 -2.39 7.17 -12.28
N PHE A 111 -1.86 6.28 -13.11
CA PHE A 111 -0.74 5.41 -12.76
C PHE A 111 0.41 5.53 -13.74
N ILE A 112 1.62 5.28 -13.25
CA ILE A 112 2.82 5.09 -14.05
C ILE A 112 3.48 3.77 -13.67
N ALA A 113 3.63 2.86 -14.63
CA ALA A 113 4.43 1.65 -14.48
C ALA A 113 5.86 1.94 -14.99
N PHE A 114 6.87 1.48 -14.25
CA PHE A 114 8.27 1.67 -14.64
C PHE A 114 9.13 0.53 -14.09
N SER A 115 10.23 0.22 -14.77
CA SER A 115 11.25 -0.69 -14.24
C SER A 115 12.47 0.10 -13.77
N ALA A 116 13.02 -0.18 -12.59
CA ALA A 116 14.25 0.45 -12.13
C ALA A 116 15.23 -0.58 -11.56
N ARG A 117 16.52 -0.26 -11.59
CA ARG A 117 17.55 -1.06 -10.92
C ARG A 117 17.64 -0.66 -9.45
N THR A 118 17.57 -1.64 -8.57
CA THR A 118 17.69 -1.48 -7.12
C THR A 118 19.00 -2.13 -6.68
N PRO A 119 19.90 -1.39 -6.01
CA PRO A 119 21.11 -1.97 -5.44
C PRO A 119 20.77 -2.92 -4.31
N GLN A 120 21.36 -4.10 -4.34
CA GLN A 120 21.31 -5.08 -3.26
C GLN A 120 22.41 -4.81 -2.23
N ALA A 121 22.26 -5.44 -1.06
CA ALA A 121 23.23 -5.31 0.03
C ALA A 121 24.63 -5.85 -0.33
N ASP A 122 24.72 -6.75 -1.31
CA ASP A 122 25.98 -7.34 -1.82
C ASP A 122 26.59 -6.54 -2.98
N GLY A 123 25.94 -5.45 -3.41
CA GLY A 123 26.37 -4.62 -4.54
C GLY A 123 25.87 -5.10 -5.91
N SER A 124 25.14 -6.21 -5.99
CA SER A 124 24.44 -6.61 -7.21
C SER A 124 23.28 -5.65 -7.50
N MET A 125 22.87 -5.55 -8.77
CA MET A 125 21.77 -4.68 -9.20
C MET A 125 20.62 -5.55 -9.69
N ILE A 126 19.52 -5.59 -8.93
CA ILE A 126 18.31 -6.25 -9.42
C ILE A 126 17.45 -5.27 -10.19
N ARG A 127 16.71 -5.74 -11.19
CA ARG A 127 15.63 -4.93 -11.80
C ARG A 127 14.31 -5.26 -11.13
N THR A 128 13.60 -4.21 -10.76
CA THR A 128 12.32 -4.27 -10.06
C THR A 128 11.28 -3.55 -10.91
N ALA A 129 10.10 -4.16 -11.09
CA ALA A 129 8.96 -3.52 -11.71
C ALA A 129 8.16 -2.78 -10.63
N TYR A 130 7.78 -1.55 -10.92
CA TYR A 130 7.02 -0.67 -10.02
C TYR A 130 5.77 -0.16 -10.72
N GLN A 131 4.77 0.16 -9.92
CA GLN A 131 3.65 1.01 -10.32
C GLN A 131 3.49 2.12 -9.30
N ARG A 132 3.36 3.35 -9.75
CA ARG A 132 3.15 4.50 -8.88
C ARG A 132 1.83 5.17 -9.22
N GLU A 133 1.03 5.42 -8.20
CA GLU A 133 -0.14 6.29 -8.32
C GLU A 133 0.34 7.75 -8.32
N ILE A 134 0.01 8.47 -9.39
CA ILE A 134 0.53 9.83 -9.64
C ILE A 134 0.00 10.81 -8.60
N ALA A 135 -1.28 10.69 -8.23
CA ALA A 135 -1.94 11.63 -7.31
C ALA A 135 -1.42 11.50 -5.86
N SER A 136 -1.34 10.27 -5.34
CA SER A 136 -0.86 10.02 -3.96
C SER A 136 0.66 9.98 -3.86
N GLY A 137 1.34 9.74 -4.98
CA GLY A 137 2.78 9.53 -5.04
C GLY A 137 3.22 8.16 -4.50
N VAL A 138 2.28 7.30 -4.07
CA VAL A 138 2.56 5.96 -3.54
C VAL A 138 3.09 5.05 -4.64
N THR A 139 4.24 4.43 -4.39
CA THR A 139 4.86 3.45 -5.28
C THR A 139 4.63 2.04 -4.73
N LYS A 140 3.96 1.19 -5.49
CA LYS A 140 3.80 -0.24 -5.26
C LYS A 140 4.90 -1.00 -6.02
N THR A 141 5.58 -1.90 -5.32
CA THR A 141 6.47 -2.87 -5.97
C THR A 141 5.63 -3.98 -6.58
N ILE A 142 5.74 -4.17 -7.89
CA ILE A 142 5.00 -5.19 -8.64
C ILE A 142 5.76 -6.50 -8.65
N TYR A 143 7.07 -6.44 -8.90
CA TYR A 143 7.91 -7.61 -8.93
C TYR A 143 9.34 -7.25 -8.57
N THR A 144 9.92 -8.03 -7.66
CA THR A 144 11.33 -7.98 -7.27
C THR A 144 11.94 -9.32 -7.65
N SER A 145 13.00 -9.32 -8.46
CA SER A 145 13.71 -10.58 -8.75
C SER A 145 14.24 -11.22 -7.46
N VAL A 146 14.04 -12.53 -7.30
CA VAL A 146 14.42 -13.27 -6.09
C VAL A 146 15.94 -13.47 -6.00
N GLU A 147 16.48 -13.37 -4.78
CA GLU A 147 17.90 -13.55 -4.42
C GLU A 147 18.39 -14.98 -4.76
N GLY A 148 19.55 -15.10 -5.41
CA GLY A 148 20.23 -16.39 -5.65
C GLY A 148 20.24 -16.93 -7.08
N MET A 149 19.73 -16.19 -8.07
CA MET A 149 19.91 -16.48 -9.49
C MET A 149 20.93 -15.52 -10.10
N TYR A 150 21.99 -16.06 -10.72
CA TYR A 150 23.21 -15.33 -11.12
C TYR A 150 22.99 -14.05 -11.96
N ASP A 151 23.79 -13.04 -11.64
CA ASP A 151 23.77 -11.61 -12.01
C ASP A 151 24.11 -11.28 -13.49
N PHE A 152 23.92 -12.22 -14.42
CA PHE A 152 24.24 -11.99 -15.84
C PHE A 152 23.03 -11.78 -16.77
N GLY A 153 21.80 -11.70 -16.25
CA GLY A 153 20.71 -11.18 -17.08
C GLY A 153 19.27 -11.43 -16.61
N ASN A 154 18.99 -11.46 -15.31
CA ASN A 154 17.61 -11.37 -14.82
C ASN A 154 17.12 -9.93 -14.86
N SER A 155 16.90 -9.41 -16.07
CA SER A 155 16.40 -8.06 -16.26
C SER A 155 14.89 -8.08 -16.48
N VAL A 156 14.15 -7.32 -15.66
CA VAL A 156 12.89 -6.74 -16.12
C VAL A 156 13.25 -5.78 -17.25
N LEU A 157 12.97 -6.20 -18.48
CA LEU A 157 13.35 -5.44 -19.67
C LEU A 157 12.33 -4.35 -19.93
N ASP A 158 11.07 -4.76 -20.07
CA ASP A 158 9.97 -3.85 -20.40
C ASP A 158 8.85 -3.92 -19.36
N VAL A 159 8.12 -2.82 -19.26
CA VAL A 159 6.88 -2.71 -18.48
C VAL A 159 5.83 -2.01 -19.32
N ALA A 160 4.61 -2.52 -19.24
CA ALA A 160 3.43 -1.86 -19.78
C ALA A 160 2.28 -1.97 -18.78
N GLN A 161 1.21 -1.23 -18.98
CA GLN A 161 0.03 -1.36 -18.13
C GLN A 161 -1.27 -1.10 -18.89
N SER A 162 -2.36 -1.69 -18.39
CA SER A 162 -3.72 -1.41 -18.87
C SER A 162 -4.13 0.04 -18.59
N SER A 163 -5.21 0.45 -19.25
CA SER A 163 -5.78 1.80 -19.27
C SER A 163 -6.17 2.29 -17.88
N ASP A 164 -6.70 1.40 -17.08
CA ASP A 164 -7.16 1.61 -15.71
C ASP A 164 -6.05 1.41 -14.67
N GLY A 165 -4.85 1.01 -15.10
CA GLY A 165 -3.73 0.63 -14.22
C GLY A 165 -3.95 -0.67 -13.45
N ARG A 166 -4.98 -1.46 -13.76
CA ARG A 166 -5.23 -2.74 -13.08
C ARG A 166 -4.15 -3.78 -13.42
N TYR A 167 -3.75 -3.88 -14.67
CA TYR A 167 -2.80 -4.90 -15.11
C TYR A 167 -1.45 -4.26 -15.41
N VAL A 168 -0.39 -4.76 -14.79
CA VAL A 168 0.99 -4.40 -15.10
C VAL A 168 1.66 -5.60 -15.78
N PHE A 169 2.16 -5.38 -16.98
CA PHE A 169 2.86 -6.37 -17.77
C PHE A 169 4.36 -6.17 -17.59
N TYR A 170 5.10 -7.26 -17.39
CA TYR A 170 6.56 -7.19 -17.25
C TYR A 170 7.23 -8.47 -17.71
N ASP A 171 8.46 -8.33 -18.17
CA ASP A 171 9.29 -9.46 -18.59
C ASP A 171 10.20 -9.93 -17.44
N THR A 172 10.46 -11.23 -17.38
CA THR A 172 11.51 -11.79 -16.52
C THR A 172 12.35 -12.75 -17.34
N SER A 173 13.65 -12.51 -17.43
CA SER A 173 14.60 -13.46 -18.01
C SER A 173 15.20 -14.33 -16.92
N PHE A 174 15.36 -15.62 -17.20
CA PHE A 174 16.04 -16.62 -16.36
C PHE A 174 17.12 -17.32 -17.17
N TYR A 175 18.29 -17.51 -16.58
CA TYR A 175 19.36 -18.29 -17.20
C TYR A 175 19.35 -19.72 -16.68
N SER A 176 18.99 -20.68 -17.54
CA SER A 176 19.21 -22.11 -17.30
C SER A 176 20.29 -22.62 -18.27
N GLY A 177 21.56 -22.43 -17.92
CA GLY A 177 22.70 -22.70 -18.82
C GLY A 177 23.04 -21.50 -19.71
N ASP A 178 23.49 -21.75 -20.95
CA ASP A 178 23.96 -20.72 -21.90
C ASP A 178 22.82 -19.99 -22.64
N THR A 179 21.58 -20.47 -22.53
CA THR A 179 20.42 -19.88 -23.21
C THR A 179 19.48 -19.25 -22.19
N PRO A 180 19.27 -17.93 -22.27
CA PRO A 180 18.32 -17.29 -21.37
C PRO A 180 16.89 -17.49 -21.87
N THR A 181 16.01 -17.78 -20.93
CA THR A 181 14.58 -17.98 -21.14
C THR A 181 13.83 -16.80 -20.53
N THR A 182 13.15 -16.02 -21.36
CA THR A 182 12.31 -14.91 -20.92
C THR A 182 10.86 -15.35 -20.88
N TYR A 183 10.21 -15.13 -19.74
CA TYR A 183 8.77 -15.27 -19.56
C TYR A 183 8.15 -13.89 -19.39
N ARG A 184 6.88 -13.78 -19.80
CA ARG A 184 6.11 -12.55 -19.68
C ARG A 184 5.00 -12.73 -18.68
N TRP A 185 4.85 -11.75 -17.82
CA TRP A 185 3.92 -11.76 -16.71
C TRP A 185 2.88 -10.67 -16.85
N ARG A 186 1.68 -10.95 -16.34
CA ARG A 186 0.64 -9.97 -16.05
C ARG A 186 0.41 -9.98 -14.54
N HIS A 187 0.62 -8.86 -13.88
CA HIS A 187 0.24 -8.67 -12.48
C HIS A 187 -1.06 -7.90 -12.39
N ASP A 188 -2.06 -8.47 -11.72
CA ASP A 188 -3.30 -7.80 -11.37
C ASP A 188 -3.10 -7.07 -10.03
N THR A 189 -3.03 -5.74 -10.10
CA THR A 189 -2.71 -4.86 -8.97
C THR A 189 -3.81 -4.86 -7.90
N THR A 190 -5.04 -5.25 -8.26
CA THR A 190 -6.19 -5.33 -7.35
C THR A 190 -6.20 -6.58 -6.51
N THR A 191 -5.82 -7.73 -7.10
CA THR A 191 -5.77 -9.02 -6.42
C THR A 191 -4.37 -9.40 -5.94
N ASP A 192 -3.36 -8.60 -6.30
CA ASP A 192 -1.94 -8.84 -6.06
C ASP A 192 -1.44 -10.18 -6.62
N SER A 193 -2.09 -10.66 -7.69
CA SER A 193 -1.77 -11.92 -8.36
C SER A 193 -0.92 -11.68 -9.60
N ALA A 194 -0.08 -12.65 -9.98
CA ALA A 194 0.73 -12.59 -11.20
C ALA A 194 0.61 -13.89 -12.00
N ASP A 195 0.32 -13.76 -13.30
CA ASP A 195 0.14 -14.86 -14.24
C ASP A 195 1.20 -14.82 -15.34
N ILE A 196 1.72 -15.98 -15.75
CA ILE A 196 2.55 -16.09 -16.95
C ILE A 196 1.63 -16.10 -18.17
N ILE A 197 1.80 -15.11 -19.05
CA ILE A 197 0.97 -14.89 -20.24
C ILE A 197 1.68 -15.26 -21.55
N SER A 198 2.98 -15.53 -21.54
CA SER A 198 3.71 -16.02 -22.71
C SER A 198 3.45 -17.52 -22.92
N ARG A 199 2.28 -17.87 -23.49
CA ARG A 199 1.91 -19.25 -23.83
C ARG A 199 1.36 -19.33 -25.25
N ASP A 200 1.52 -20.47 -25.91
CA ASP A 200 1.11 -20.69 -27.31
C ASP A 200 -0.37 -21.03 -27.43
N GLU A 201 -0.80 -21.39 -28.65
CA GLU A 201 -2.17 -21.84 -28.94
C GLU A 201 -2.57 -23.14 -28.20
N ASN A 202 -1.61 -23.92 -27.70
CA ASN A 202 -1.83 -25.13 -26.90
C ASN A 202 -1.73 -24.85 -25.38
N ASP A 203 -1.55 -23.58 -25.00
CA ASP A 203 -1.27 -23.11 -23.63
C ASP A 203 0.08 -23.57 -23.06
N ASP A 204 0.97 -24.07 -23.92
CA ASP A 204 2.35 -24.42 -23.58
C ASP A 204 3.18 -23.14 -23.43
N LEU A 205 4.10 -23.14 -22.47
CA LEU A 205 4.94 -21.97 -22.18
C LEU A 205 5.86 -21.67 -23.36
N ILE A 206 5.69 -20.49 -23.97
CA ILE A 206 6.58 -20.03 -25.02
C ILE A 206 7.83 -19.42 -24.39
N ARG A 207 8.98 -19.99 -24.73
CA ARG A 207 10.28 -19.44 -24.36
C ARG A 207 10.62 -18.28 -25.29
N SER A 208 10.89 -17.11 -24.75
CA SER A 208 11.43 -15.98 -25.53
C SER A 208 12.93 -15.82 -25.27
N GLY A 209 13.71 -15.53 -26.32
CA GLY A 209 15.12 -15.15 -26.16
C GLY A 209 15.26 -13.76 -25.53
N VAL A 210 16.43 -13.45 -24.97
CA VAL A 210 16.70 -12.20 -24.21
C VAL A 210 16.58 -10.90 -25.01
N TYR A 211 16.50 -10.96 -26.33
CA TYR A 211 16.52 -9.77 -27.18
C TYR A 211 15.15 -9.27 -27.62
N HIS A 212 14.06 -9.84 -27.08
CA HIS A 212 12.74 -9.70 -27.70
C HIS A 212 11.72 -9.04 -26.79
N LEU A 213 11.64 -7.73 -27.02
CA LEU A 213 10.87 -6.73 -26.31
C LEU A 213 9.38 -7.04 -26.31
N PHE A 214 8.73 -6.56 -25.27
CA PHE A 214 7.33 -6.21 -25.27
C PHE A 214 7.00 -5.37 -26.52
N ARG A 215 5.90 -5.68 -27.24
CA ARG A 215 5.57 -4.99 -28.48
C ARG A 215 4.38 -4.06 -28.34
N ALA A 216 3.25 -4.56 -27.82
CA ALA A 216 2.06 -3.75 -27.59
C ALA A 216 1.05 -4.41 -26.63
N VAL A 217 0.30 -3.59 -25.88
CA VAL A 217 -0.86 -3.98 -25.06
C VAL A 217 -2.03 -3.11 -25.47
N SER A 218 -3.20 -3.72 -25.63
CA SER A 218 -4.43 -2.94 -25.85
C SER A 218 -4.76 -2.17 -24.59
N SER A 219 -5.38 -1.00 -24.70
CA SER A 219 -5.61 -0.16 -23.52
C SER A 219 -6.52 -0.87 -22.52
N ASN A 220 -7.53 -1.63 -22.95
CA ASN A 220 -8.35 -2.45 -22.04
C ASN A 220 -7.59 -3.60 -21.34
N GLY A 221 -6.30 -3.82 -21.63
CA GLY A 221 -5.48 -4.89 -21.05
C GLY A 221 -5.83 -6.29 -21.55
N ARG A 222 -6.75 -6.42 -22.51
CA ARG A 222 -7.24 -7.70 -23.02
C ARG A 222 -6.24 -8.37 -23.96
N TYR A 223 -5.68 -7.61 -24.90
CA TYR A 223 -4.82 -8.16 -25.93
C TYR A 223 -3.36 -7.79 -25.70
N PHE A 224 -2.50 -8.78 -25.93
CA PHE A 224 -1.08 -8.69 -25.64
C PHE A 224 -0.27 -9.23 -26.83
N VAL A 225 0.57 -8.38 -27.44
CA VAL A 225 1.42 -8.77 -28.58
C VAL A 225 2.83 -9.04 -28.11
N PHE A 226 3.38 -10.19 -28.49
CA PHE A 226 4.67 -10.64 -28.02
C PHE A 226 5.39 -11.56 -29.00
N GLU A 227 6.71 -11.60 -28.94
CA GLU A 227 7.53 -12.48 -29.78
C GLU A 227 7.98 -13.72 -29.00
N GLY A 228 8.07 -14.89 -29.62
CA GLY A 228 8.47 -16.11 -28.95
C GLY A 228 9.08 -17.14 -29.88
N TYR A 229 9.93 -18.03 -29.35
CA TYR A 229 10.53 -19.10 -30.14
C TYR A 229 9.68 -20.37 -30.04
N SER A 230 9.47 -21.03 -31.17
CA SER A 230 9.04 -22.42 -31.16
C SER A 230 10.16 -23.29 -30.55
N ASP A 231 9.79 -24.45 -29.97
CA ASP A 231 10.71 -25.39 -29.30
C ASP A 231 11.92 -25.83 -30.16
N SER A 232 11.86 -25.63 -31.48
CA SER A 232 12.98 -25.91 -32.39
C SER A 232 14.13 -24.88 -32.31
N GLY A 233 13.92 -23.74 -31.64
CA GLY A 233 14.91 -22.67 -31.47
C GLY A 233 15.37 -21.97 -32.75
N ALA A 234 14.80 -22.33 -33.92
CA ALA A 234 15.27 -21.89 -35.22
C ALA A 234 14.54 -20.65 -35.77
N THR A 235 13.33 -20.36 -35.31
CA THR A 235 12.51 -19.23 -35.77
C THR A 235 11.77 -18.58 -34.62
N SER A 236 11.79 -17.25 -34.53
CA SER A 236 10.85 -16.50 -33.69
C SER A 236 9.58 -16.23 -34.48
N ASP A 237 8.44 -16.46 -33.83
CA ASP A 237 7.11 -16.10 -34.31
C ASP A 237 6.56 -14.99 -33.41
N SER A 238 5.74 -14.11 -33.99
CA SER A 238 5.00 -13.11 -33.23
C SER A 238 3.61 -13.64 -32.90
N TYR A 239 3.17 -13.45 -31.67
CA TYR A 239 1.91 -13.90 -31.13
C TYR A 239 1.09 -12.70 -30.65
N VAL A 240 -0.22 -12.82 -30.75
CA VAL A 240 -1.16 -11.98 -30.00
C VAL A 240 -2.02 -12.88 -29.13
N ARG A 241 -2.04 -12.62 -27.83
CA ARG A 241 -2.85 -13.34 -26.86
C ARG A 241 -4.05 -12.52 -26.44
N ASP A 242 -5.22 -13.13 -26.54
CA ASP A 242 -6.45 -12.64 -25.93
C ASP A 242 -6.53 -13.19 -24.50
N LEU A 243 -6.32 -12.32 -23.52
CA LEU A 243 -6.24 -12.67 -22.12
C LEU A 243 -7.60 -13.02 -21.49
N ASP A 244 -8.70 -12.63 -22.13
CA ASP A 244 -10.05 -13.01 -21.67
C ASP A 244 -10.35 -14.45 -22.04
N THR A 245 -9.92 -14.89 -23.24
CA THR A 245 -10.14 -16.26 -23.72
C THR A 245 -8.98 -17.20 -23.42
N GLY A 246 -7.81 -16.67 -23.08
CA GLY A 246 -6.56 -17.41 -22.89
C GLY A 246 -5.92 -17.89 -24.19
N MET A 247 -6.51 -17.58 -25.35
CA MET A 247 -6.02 -18.04 -26.66
C MET A 247 -4.90 -17.16 -27.19
N SER A 248 -3.88 -17.78 -27.77
CA SER A 248 -2.82 -17.11 -28.52
C SER A 248 -2.97 -17.39 -30.02
N PHE A 249 -2.68 -16.39 -30.83
CA PHE A 249 -2.72 -16.47 -32.29
C PHE A 249 -1.36 -16.05 -32.86
N VAL A 250 -0.81 -16.89 -33.73
CA VAL A 250 0.39 -16.54 -34.50
C VAL A 250 0.04 -15.45 -35.52
N ILE A 251 0.78 -14.36 -35.53
CA ILE A 251 0.64 -13.29 -36.51
C ILE A 251 1.38 -13.72 -37.79
N PRO A 252 0.70 -13.88 -38.93
CA PRO A 252 1.32 -14.41 -40.15
C PRO A 252 2.42 -13.50 -40.72
N ASP A 253 3.36 -14.12 -41.43
CA ASP A 253 4.44 -13.45 -42.18
C ASP A 253 5.46 -12.64 -41.34
N LEU A 254 5.41 -12.75 -40.01
CA LEU A 254 6.36 -12.15 -39.06
C LEU A 254 7.32 -13.18 -38.46
N ARG A 255 8.14 -13.78 -39.31
CA ARG A 255 9.29 -14.59 -38.86
C ARG A 255 10.51 -13.69 -38.70
N ASP A 256 11.17 -13.76 -37.54
CA ASP A 256 12.33 -12.93 -37.20
C ASP A 256 12.07 -11.41 -37.33
N ALA A 257 10.94 -10.94 -36.77
CA ALA A 257 10.46 -9.56 -36.79
C ALA A 257 11.32 -8.57 -35.95
N ARG A 258 12.64 -8.65 -36.10
CA ARG A 258 13.60 -7.84 -35.33
C ARG A 258 13.53 -6.38 -35.75
N GLY A 259 12.87 -5.58 -34.92
CA GLY A 259 12.76 -4.14 -35.11
C GLY A 259 11.46 -3.70 -35.76
N ASP A 260 10.51 -4.62 -35.93
CA ASP A 260 9.19 -4.26 -36.44
C ASP A 260 8.38 -3.53 -35.36
N TRP A 261 7.70 -2.50 -35.84
CA TRP A 261 6.82 -1.67 -35.03
C TRP A 261 5.45 -2.34 -34.93
N PHE A 262 4.90 -2.42 -33.71
CA PHE A 262 3.59 -3.00 -33.45
C PHE A 262 2.70 -2.00 -32.75
N ASN A 263 1.42 -2.04 -33.09
CA ASN A 263 0.35 -1.41 -32.33
C ASN A 263 -0.85 -2.34 -32.27
N ILE A 264 -1.68 -2.19 -31.23
CA ILE A 264 -2.88 -2.99 -31.07
C ILE A 264 -4.03 -2.14 -30.56
N THR A 265 -5.22 -2.36 -31.10
CA THR A 265 -6.46 -1.71 -30.67
C THR A 265 -7.19 -2.52 -29.59
N ASP A 266 -8.15 -1.89 -28.92
CA ASP A 266 -9.02 -2.57 -27.95
C ASP A 266 -9.94 -3.63 -28.58
N GLN A 267 -10.08 -3.61 -29.91
CA GLN A 267 -10.83 -4.61 -30.68
C GLN A 267 -9.95 -5.82 -31.08
N GLY A 268 -8.64 -5.76 -30.83
CA GLY A 268 -7.72 -6.83 -31.21
C GLY A 268 -7.23 -6.72 -32.66
N GLU A 269 -7.20 -5.51 -33.23
CA GLU A 269 -6.55 -5.28 -34.52
C GLU A 269 -5.07 -4.97 -34.28
N VAL A 270 -4.19 -5.86 -34.74
CA VAL A 270 -2.74 -5.69 -34.64
C VAL A 270 -2.22 -5.07 -35.93
N TYR A 271 -1.52 -3.94 -35.81
CA TYR A 271 -0.88 -3.24 -36.92
C TYR A 271 0.63 -3.44 -36.82
N TYR A 272 1.26 -3.87 -37.91
CA TYR A 272 2.70 -4.13 -37.94
C TYR A 272 3.30 -3.87 -39.32
N TYR A 273 4.61 -3.62 -39.37
CA TYR A 273 5.35 -3.59 -40.63
C TYR A 273 5.96 -4.96 -40.91
N GLY A 274 5.48 -5.64 -41.95
CA GLY A 274 6.06 -6.90 -42.44
C GLY A 274 6.80 -6.72 -43.77
N LEU A 275 7.30 -7.82 -44.34
CA LEU A 275 8.00 -7.82 -45.65
C LEU A 275 7.16 -7.25 -46.81
N GLY A 276 5.82 -7.31 -46.69
CA GLY A 276 4.87 -6.77 -47.68
C GLY A 276 4.45 -5.32 -47.44
N GLY A 277 5.00 -4.65 -46.42
CA GLY A 277 4.58 -3.32 -45.98
C GLY A 277 3.73 -3.37 -44.71
N LEU A 278 3.00 -2.29 -44.46
CA LEU A 278 2.11 -2.19 -43.31
C LEU A 278 0.97 -3.22 -43.45
N THR A 279 0.76 -4.01 -42.41
CA THR A 279 -0.23 -5.08 -42.39
C THR A 279 -1.08 -4.96 -41.14
N ARG A 280 -2.37 -5.26 -41.28
CA ARG A 280 -3.34 -5.39 -40.18
C ARG A 280 -3.73 -6.85 -40.01
N PHE A 281 -3.63 -7.37 -38.80
CA PHE A 281 -4.13 -8.68 -38.40
C PHE A 281 -5.30 -8.50 -37.43
N ASP A 282 -6.48 -8.97 -37.81
CA ASP A 282 -7.67 -8.98 -36.96
C ASP A 282 -7.69 -10.28 -36.13
N VAL A 283 -7.58 -10.17 -34.80
CA VAL A 283 -7.56 -11.33 -33.89
C VAL A 283 -8.86 -12.15 -33.97
N ALA A 284 -10.01 -11.49 -34.10
CA ALA A 284 -11.30 -12.15 -34.08
C ALA A 284 -11.56 -12.96 -35.36
N THR A 285 -11.16 -12.43 -36.52
CA THR A 285 -11.37 -13.10 -37.82
C THR A 285 -10.12 -13.80 -38.36
N GLN A 286 -8.96 -13.63 -37.70
CA GLN A 286 -7.63 -14.03 -38.18
C GLN A 286 -7.30 -13.51 -39.59
N ALA A 287 -7.95 -12.41 -40.00
CA ALA A 287 -7.79 -11.88 -41.35
C ALA A 287 -6.55 -11.00 -41.42
N VAL A 288 -5.71 -11.25 -42.41
CA VAL A 288 -4.53 -10.42 -42.73
C VAL A 288 -4.89 -9.47 -43.87
N THR A 289 -4.75 -8.17 -43.63
CA THR A 289 -4.99 -7.12 -44.63
C THR A 289 -3.72 -6.30 -44.82
N VAL A 290 -3.13 -6.34 -46.01
CA VAL A 290 -2.02 -5.41 -46.37
C VAL A 290 -2.61 -4.03 -46.60
N LEU A 291 -2.11 -3.04 -45.88
CA LEU A 291 -2.53 -1.66 -45.94
C LEU A 291 -1.60 -0.89 -46.90
N THR A 292 -2.20 -0.08 -47.77
CA THR A 292 -1.45 0.77 -48.72
C THR A 292 -1.02 2.10 -48.11
N GLU A 293 -1.58 2.45 -46.96
CA GLU A 293 -1.35 3.74 -46.30
C GLU A 293 -0.20 3.65 -45.29
N PRO A 294 0.67 4.66 -45.19
CA PRO A 294 1.78 4.64 -44.25
C PRO A 294 1.31 5.01 -42.84
N LEU A 295 1.15 4.02 -41.96
CA LEU A 295 0.77 4.18 -40.56
C LEU A 295 2.00 4.11 -39.65
N THR A 296 2.10 5.01 -38.69
CA THR A 296 3.19 5.01 -37.69
C THR A 296 2.68 4.98 -36.25
N ALA A 297 1.41 5.31 -36.01
CA ALA A 297 0.74 5.08 -34.73
C ALA A 297 -0.77 4.96 -34.93
N ILE A 298 -1.45 4.27 -34.01
CA ILE A 298 -2.91 4.19 -33.91
C ILE A 298 -3.28 4.36 -32.44
N SER A 299 -4.38 5.06 -32.17
CA SER A 299 -4.89 5.23 -30.82
C SER A 299 -5.49 3.92 -30.35
N PRO A 300 -5.50 3.66 -29.03
CA PRO A 300 -6.06 2.42 -28.50
C PRO A 300 -7.51 2.12 -28.96
N ASN A 301 -8.35 3.15 -29.06
CA ASN A 301 -9.72 3.00 -29.54
C ASN A 301 -9.84 2.82 -31.08
N GLY A 302 -8.71 2.82 -31.81
CA GLY A 302 -8.65 2.70 -33.27
C GLY A 302 -9.08 3.95 -34.06
N ARG A 303 -9.59 4.99 -33.36
CA ARG A 303 -10.18 6.17 -33.99
C ARG A 303 -9.15 7.05 -34.67
N PHE A 304 -8.00 7.28 -34.05
CA PHE A 304 -7.00 8.19 -34.57
C PHE A 304 -5.78 7.41 -35.04
N ARG A 305 -5.26 7.78 -36.19
CA ARG A 305 -4.05 7.20 -36.75
C ARG A 305 -3.05 8.28 -37.13
N LEU A 306 -1.79 8.04 -36.81
CA LEU A 306 -0.67 8.88 -37.22
C LEU A 306 -0.10 8.30 -38.50
N GLU A 307 -0.13 9.08 -39.57
CA GLU A 307 0.39 8.68 -40.87
C GLU A 307 1.66 9.45 -41.24
N LEU A 308 2.55 8.79 -41.98
CA LEU A 308 3.83 9.31 -42.45
C LEU A 308 3.91 9.28 -43.98
N ALA A 309 3.62 10.40 -44.64
CA ALA A 309 3.88 10.53 -46.07
C ALA A 309 5.34 10.91 -46.29
N SER A 310 6.17 10.00 -46.82
CA SER A 310 7.56 10.29 -47.13
C SER A 310 7.78 10.47 -48.64
N THR A 311 8.62 11.44 -49.02
CA THR A 311 9.08 11.67 -50.40
C THR A 311 10.59 11.62 -50.42
N ARG A 312 11.17 10.83 -51.32
CA ARG A 312 12.63 10.75 -51.48
C ARG A 312 13.17 12.08 -52.00
N CYS A 313 14.20 12.60 -51.38
CA CYS A 313 14.83 13.84 -51.78
C CYS A 313 15.80 13.64 -52.95
N GLU A 314 16.09 14.74 -53.66
CA GLU A 314 17.12 14.80 -54.70
C GLU A 314 18.48 14.42 -54.07
N GLY A 315 19.06 13.29 -54.51
CA GLY A 315 20.29 12.71 -53.93
C GLY A 315 20.12 11.34 -53.25
N GLY A 316 18.89 10.84 -53.07
CA GLY A 316 18.59 9.42 -52.85
C GLY A 316 18.78 8.86 -51.43
N VAL A 317 19.45 9.59 -50.52
CA VAL A 317 19.72 9.15 -49.12
C VAL A 317 18.84 9.83 -48.07
N SER A 318 18.16 10.93 -48.40
CA SER A 318 17.29 11.66 -47.49
C SER A 318 15.82 11.59 -47.91
N PHE A 319 14.93 11.74 -46.93
CA PHE A 319 13.49 11.77 -47.14
C PHE A 319 12.93 13.06 -46.54
N SER A 320 11.93 13.62 -47.24
CA SER A 320 11.03 14.62 -46.69
C SER A 320 9.83 13.86 -46.12
N ALA A 321 9.42 14.17 -44.89
CA ALA A 321 8.35 13.47 -44.19
C ALA A 321 7.23 14.45 -43.84
N ILE A 322 5.99 14.14 -44.19
CA ILE A 322 4.80 14.87 -43.76
C ILE A 322 4.03 13.95 -42.82
N TRP A 323 3.88 14.41 -41.58
CA TRP A 323 3.14 13.70 -40.56
C TRP A 323 1.71 14.22 -40.51
N SER A 324 0.74 13.33 -40.37
CA SER A 324 -0.66 13.73 -40.23
C SER A 324 -1.43 12.81 -39.30
N VAL A 325 -2.26 13.40 -38.43
CA VAL A 325 -3.29 12.66 -37.71
C VAL A 325 -4.50 12.51 -38.61
N VAL A 326 -5.03 11.31 -38.72
CA VAL A 326 -6.27 11.01 -39.44
C VAL A 326 -7.27 10.44 -38.45
N ASP A 327 -8.48 11.00 -38.42
CA ASP A 327 -9.62 10.38 -37.75
C ASP A 327 -10.20 9.31 -38.69
N SER A 328 -10.00 8.04 -38.36
CA SER A 328 -10.46 6.87 -39.11
C SER A 328 -11.98 6.86 -39.32
N THR A 329 -12.74 7.55 -38.47
CA THR A 329 -14.21 7.62 -38.56
C THR A 329 -14.67 8.65 -39.59
N THR A 330 -14.03 9.81 -39.63
CA THR A 330 -14.45 10.93 -40.49
C THR A 330 -13.61 11.06 -41.76
N GLY A 331 -12.43 10.43 -41.80
CA GLY A 331 -11.40 10.65 -42.81
C GLY A 331 -10.72 12.01 -42.72
N GLU A 332 -11.04 12.83 -41.70
CA GLU A 332 -10.44 14.14 -41.50
C GLU A 332 -8.93 13.97 -41.25
N ARG A 333 -8.12 14.59 -42.09
CA ARG A 333 -6.66 14.60 -41.99
C ARG A 333 -6.19 15.96 -41.52
N VAL A 334 -5.33 15.97 -40.50
CA VAL A 334 -4.63 17.18 -40.09
C VAL A 334 -3.13 16.97 -40.13
N GLY A 335 -2.46 17.79 -40.95
CA GLY A 335 -1.00 17.83 -41.01
C GLY A 335 -0.41 18.39 -39.71
N LEU A 336 0.60 17.70 -39.18
CA LEU A 336 1.31 18.07 -37.97
C LEU A 336 2.51 18.95 -38.31
N ASP A 337 3.48 18.38 -39.03
CA ASP A 337 4.68 19.05 -39.48
C ASP A 337 5.22 18.43 -40.78
N SER A 338 6.09 19.18 -41.44
CA SER A 338 6.89 18.69 -42.57
C SER A 338 8.36 18.74 -42.18
N GLU A 339 9.01 17.59 -42.21
CA GLU A 339 10.45 17.52 -42.07
C GLU A 339 11.10 17.65 -43.45
N GLY A 340 11.94 18.67 -43.61
CA GLY A 340 12.76 18.79 -44.81
C GLY A 340 13.74 17.63 -44.95
N CYS A 341 14.36 17.51 -46.12
CA CYS A 341 15.27 16.43 -46.49
C CYS A 341 16.35 16.15 -45.44
N ARG A 342 16.13 15.10 -44.64
CA ARG A 342 17.08 14.57 -43.66
C ARG A 342 17.17 13.05 -43.80
N THR A 343 18.29 12.48 -43.36
CA THR A 343 18.36 11.04 -43.10
C THR A 343 17.33 10.72 -42.02
N PRO A 344 16.44 9.73 -42.22
CA PRO A 344 15.47 9.36 -41.22
C PRO A 344 16.21 9.05 -39.91
N PRO A 345 15.74 9.57 -38.76
CA PRO A 345 16.25 9.07 -37.49
C PRO A 345 15.97 7.57 -37.45
N LEU A 346 16.99 6.76 -37.17
CA LEU A 346 16.86 5.29 -37.08
C LEU A 346 15.89 4.86 -35.96
N TYR A 347 15.56 5.77 -35.04
CA TYR A 347 14.69 5.53 -33.90
C TYR A 347 13.79 6.74 -33.64
N SER A 348 12.57 6.73 -34.16
CA SER A 348 11.52 7.68 -33.74
C SER A 348 10.42 6.92 -33.01
N HIS A 349 10.20 7.25 -31.75
CA HIS A 349 9.09 6.74 -30.97
C HIS A 349 7.93 7.73 -31.08
N SER A 350 6.76 7.24 -31.44
CA SER A 350 5.54 8.05 -31.56
C SER A 350 4.39 7.36 -30.84
N ALA A 351 3.59 8.13 -30.11
CA ALA A 351 2.36 7.68 -29.47
C ALA A 351 1.22 8.62 -29.84
N ILE A 352 0.00 8.09 -29.96
CA ILE A 352 -1.20 8.85 -30.23
C ILE A 352 -2.30 8.46 -29.23
N SER A 353 -2.98 9.45 -28.65
CA SER A 353 -4.04 9.26 -27.67
C SER A 353 -5.40 9.05 -28.32
N ASP A 354 -6.39 8.65 -27.52
CA ASP A 354 -7.80 8.54 -27.96
C ASP A 354 -8.46 9.89 -28.24
N THR A 355 -7.80 11.00 -27.90
CA THR A 355 -8.19 12.37 -28.26
C THR A 355 -7.43 12.90 -29.48
N GLY A 356 -6.58 12.08 -30.09
CA GLY A 356 -5.74 12.45 -31.23
C GLY A 356 -4.54 13.33 -30.87
N ALA A 357 -4.18 13.43 -29.58
CA ALA A 357 -2.94 14.07 -29.16
C ALA A 357 -1.76 13.18 -29.55
N VAL A 358 -0.67 13.78 -30.02
CA VAL A 358 0.50 13.03 -30.50
C VAL A 358 1.74 13.47 -29.72
N VAL A 359 2.52 12.49 -29.27
CA VAL A 359 3.87 12.74 -28.75
C VAL A 359 4.87 11.99 -29.61
N ARG A 360 5.93 12.69 -29.99
CA ARG A 360 6.98 12.15 -30.84
C ARG A 360 8.35 12.53 -30.32
N THR A 361 9.28 11.59 -30.35
CA THR A 361 10.71 11.87 -30.18
C THR A 361 11.36 12.13 -31.54
N ARG A 362 12.17 13.18 -31.58
CA ARG A 362 12.95 13.59 -32.75
C ARG A 362 14.42 13.66 -32.36
N GLY A 363 15.27 12.86 -32.98
CA GLY A 363 16.71 12.95 -32.76
C GLY A 363 17.47 12.05 -33.72
N SER A 364 18.52 12.58 -34.33
CA SER A 364 19.58 11.73 -34.91
C SER A 364 20.55 11.33 -33.81
N SER A 365 21.42 10.34 -34.04
CA SER A 365 22.49 9.98 -33.08
C SER A 365 23.37 11.15 -32.65
N ASP A 366 23.38 12.25 -33.43
CA ASP A 366 24.29 13.37 -33.28
C ASP A 366 23.58 14.67 -32.85
N GLU A 367 22.24 14.68 -32.73
CA GLU A 367 21.46 15.82 -32.24
C GLU A 367 20.79 15.46 -30.91
N LEU A 368 20.79 16.39 -29.93
CA LEU A 368 20.04 16.20 -28.69
C LEU A 368 18.57 15.84 -29.00
N PRO A 369 18.00 14.83 -28.33
CA PRO A 369 16.62 14.42 -28.54
C PRO A 369 15.68 15.60 -28.28
N ARG A 370 14.92 16.01 -29.29
CA ARG A 370 13.81 16.94 -29.12
C ARG A 370 12.54 16.12 -28.97
N VAL A 371 11.79 16.35 -27.89
CA VAL A 371 10.44 15.79 -27.79
C VAL A 371 9.48 16.84 -28.32
N THR A 372 8.81 16.51 -29.40
CA THR A 372 7.77 17.36 -29.98
C THR A 372 6.44 16.82 -29.51
N LEU A 373 5.79 17.56 -28.61
CA LEU A 373 4.39 17.34 -28.28
C LEU A 373 3.52 18.12 -29.25
N LEU A 374 2.64 17.41 -29.93
CA LEU A 374 1.68 17.95 -30.87
C LEU A 374 0.31 17.82 -30.24
N TYR A 375 -0.17 18.94 -29.69
CA TYR A 375 -1.44 19.02 -28.96
C TYR A 375 -2.63 19.21 -29.93
N SER A 376 -3.74 18.53 -29.64
CA SER A 376 -4.98 18.48 -30.43
C SER A 376 -6.01 19.57 -30.06
N ARG A 377 -6.57 20.21 -31.10
CA ARG A 377 -7.68 21.19 -31.20
C ARG A 377 -8.09 22.00 -29.97
N GLY A 378 -7.89 23.32 -30.07
CA GLY A 378 -8.70 24.31 -29.33
C GLY A 378 -10.19 24.23 -29.70
N ASN A 379 -11.06 24.29 -28.69
CA ASN A 379 -12.50 24.54 -28.76
C ASN A 379 -13.27 23.81 -29.88
N VAL A 380 -13.07 22.50 -30.08
CA VAL A 380 -14.24 21.71 -30.50
C VAL A 380 -15.21 21.88 -29.35
N ALA A 381 -16.37 22.53 -29.61
CA ALA A 381 -17.49 22.52 -28.69
C ALA A 381 -17.54 21.11 -28.12
N THR A 382 -17.43 20.98 -26.79
CA THR A 382 -17.56 19.71 -26.09
C THR A 382 -18.53 18.86 -26.90
N PRO A 383 -18.10 17.69 -27.44
CA PRO A 383 -19.02 16.84 -28.19
C PRO A 383 -20.33 16.85 -27.42
N PRO A 384 -21.50 17.12 -28.07
CA PRO A 384 -22.77 17.24 -27.35
C PRO A 384 -22.75 16.13 -26.32
N PRO A 385 -22.82 16.48 -25.01
CA PRO A 385 -22.39 15.59 -23.95
C PRO A 385 -22.94 14.22 -24.31
N PRO A 386 -22.06 13.19 -24.46
CA PRO A 386 -22.50 11.87 -24.88
C PRO A 386 -23.77 11.60 -24.09
N PRO A 387 -24.89 11.28 -24.78
CA PRO A 387 -26.25 11.35 -24.21
C PRO A 387 -26.17 10.85 -22.79
N ALA A 388 -26.41 11.76 -21.82
CA ALA A 388 -25.86 11.69 -20.47
C ALA A 388 -25.63 10.24 -20.07
N GLU A 389 -24.36 9.83 -20.03
CA GLU A 389 -24.06 8.42 -19.77
C GLU A 389 -24.88 8.01 -18.56
N PRO A 390 -25.67 6.93 -18.68
CA PRO A 390 -26.60 6.54 -17.64
C PRO A 390 -25.84 6.48 -16.32
N SER A 391 -26.16 7.40 -15.41
CA SER A 391 -25.37 7.61 -14.20
C SER A 391 -26.10 6.98 -13.03
N LEU A 392 -25.36 6.23 -12.22
CA LEU A 392 -25.84 5.67 -10.97
C LEU A 392 -25.26 6.51 -9.83
N THR A 393 -26.13 7.19 -9.09
CA THR A 393 -25.76 7.95 -7.89
C THR A 393 -26.36 7.27 -6.66
N VAL A 394 -25.59 7.18 -5.59
CA VAL A 394 -26.04 6.60 -4.32
C VAL A 394 -25.92 7.65 -3.22
N THR A 395 -26.97 7.83 -2.42
CA THR A 395 -26.98 8.81 -1.33
C THR A 395 -27.59 8.22 -0.06
N PRO A 396 -26.94 8.33 1.11
CA PRO A 396 -25.61 8.92 1.32
C PRO A 396 -24.49 8.06 0.72
N GLU A 397 -23.28 8.61 0.54
CA GLU A 397 -22.11 7.86 0.02
C GLU A 397 -21.48 6.92 1.08
N SER A 398 -21.87 7.10 2.34
CA SER A 398 -21.53 6.21 3.46
C SER A 398 -22.65 6.21 4.51
N GLY A 399 -22.71 5.17 5.34
CA GLY A 399 -23.71 5.03 6.40
C GLY A 399 -23.30 3.99 7.43
N THR A 400 -24.07 3.83 8.50
CA THR A 400 -23.89 2.72 9.45
C THR A 400 -24.70 1.51 8.99
N ALA A 401 -24.41 0.32 9.51
CA ALA A 401 -25.27 -0.84 9.34
C ALA A 401 -26.73 -0.47 9.66
N GLY A 402 -27.65 -0.75 8.73
CA GLY A 402 -29.06 -0.36 8.79
C GLY A 402 -29.40 1.00 8.14
N THR A 403 -28.41 1.76 7.65
CA THR A 403 -28.67 2.95 6.83
C THR A 403 -29.37 2.55 5.52
N THR A 404 -30.43 3.28 5.18
CA THR A 404 -31.08 3.18 3.87
C THR A 404 -30.41 4.12 2.89
N PHE A 405 -29.76 3.52 1.89
CA PHE A 405 -29.16 4.18 0.74
C PHE A 405 -30.21 4.40 -0.35
N THR A 406 -30.18 5.53 -1.02
CA THR A 406 -31.02 5.81 -2.17
C THR A 406 -30.17 5.75 -3.43
N ALA A 407 -30.37 4.72 -4.24
CA ALA A 407 -29.81 4.64 -5.58
C ALA A 407 -30.74 5.39 -6.56
N ARG A 408 -30.18 6.30 -7.36
CA ARG A 408 -30.87 6.99 -8.46
C ARG A 408 -30.13 6.71 -9.76
N TYR A 409 -30.87 6.26 -10.77
CA TYR A 409 -30.31 5.86 -12.06
C TYR A 409 -31.34 5.97 -13.20
N GLU A 410 -30.85 6.03 -14.44
CA GLU A 410 -31.69 6.11 -15.63
C GLU A 410 -31.56 4.83 -16.48
N CYS A 411 -32.69 4.22 -16.85
CA CYS A 411 -32.74 3.03 -17.69
C CYS A 411 -33.89 3.14 -18.70
N SER A 412 -33.66 2.74 -19.95
CA SER A 412 -34.68 2.66 -21.01
C SER A 412 -35.57 1.40 -20.93
N SER A 413 -35.32 0.52 -19.96
CA SER A 413 -36.05 -0.71 -19.70
C SER A 413 -36.14 -0.95 -18.19
N VAL A 414 -36.97 -1.91 -17.77
CA VAL A 414 -37.13 -2.24 -16.35
C VAL A 414 -35.77 -2.69 -15.77
N PRO A 415 -35.22 -1.96 -14.79
CA PRO A 415 -33.91 -2.23 -14.23
C PRO A 415 -33.93 -3.43 -13.28
N SER A 416 -32.77 -4.08 -13.12
CA SER A 416 -32.48 -4.90 -11.94
C SER A 416 -31.30 -4.31 -11.17
N LEU A 417 -31.49 -4.03 -9.89
CA LEU A 417 -30.43 -3.59 -8.98
C LEU A 417 -29.99 -4.76 -8.11
N ARG A 418 -28.67 -4.95 -8.00
CA ARG A 418 -28.05 -5.82 -7.00
C ARG A 418 -26.94 -5.05 -6.29
N VAL A 419 -26.56 -5.53 -5.12
CA VAL A 419 -25.42 -4.99 -4.36
C VAL A 419 -24.36 -6.07 -4.29
N GLU A 420 -23.15 -5.71 -4.68
CA GLU A 420 -21.95 -6.55 -4.59
C GLU A 420 -21.11 -6.08 -3.40
N ASP A 421 -20.42 -6.99 -2.72
CA ASP A 421 -19.39 -6.65 -1.74
C ASP A 421 -18.07 -6.22 -2.44
N LYS A 422 -17.03 -5.93 -1.65
CA LYS A 422 -15.71 -5.56 -2.16
C LYS A 422 -15.06 -6.60 -3.08
N ASP A 423 -15.48 -7.86 -2.98
CA ASP A 423 -14.94 -8.99 -3.74
C ASP A 423 -15.79 -9.28 -4.99
N GLY A 424 -16.79 -8.42 -5.27
CA GLY A 424 -17.71 -8.55 -6.40
C GLY A 424 -18.79 -9.62 -6.22
N GLN A 425 -18.94 -10.19 -5.02
CA GLN A 425 -19.94 -11.22 -4.74
C GLN A 425 -21.27 -10.59 -4.33
N PRO A 426 -22.43 -11.20 -4.64
CA PRO A 426 -23.71 -10.71 -4.18
C PRO A 426 -23.77 -10.61 -2.66
N ALA A 427 -24.04 -9.40 -2.13
CA ALA A 427 -24.10 -9.17 -0.70
C ALA A 427 -25.36 -9.83 -0.10
N SER A 428 -25.18 -10.71 0.88
CA SER A 428 -26.25 -11.51 1.50
C SER A 428 -27.09 -10.75 2.54
N ALA A 429 -26.62 -9.59 3.01
CA ALA A 429 -27.21 -8.78 4.07
C ALA A 429 -27.77 -7.44 3.55
N VAL A 430 -28.48 -7.49 2.42
CA VAL A 430 -29.03 -6.31 1.75
C VAL A 430 -30.53 -6.50 1.49
N GLU A 431 -31.33 -5.58 2.00
CA GLU A 431 -32.75 -5.48 1.66
C GLU A 431 -32.91 -4.41 0.58
N VAL A 432 -33.22 -4.86 -0.64
CA VAL A 432 -33.49 -3.98 -1.77
C VAL A 432 -34.99 -3.68 -1.80
N GLY A 433 -35.36 -2.43 -1.51
CA GLY A 433 -36.74 -1.97 -1.58
C GLY A 433 -37.28 -2.02 -3.02
N LEU A 434 -38.60 -1.99 -3.19
CA LEU A 434 -39.21 -1.89 -4.52
C LEU A 434 -38.82 -0.54 -5.17
N PRO A 435 -38.68 -0.47 -6.52
CA PRO A 435 -38.45 0.79 -7.22
C PRO A 435 -39.57 1.78 -6.91
N THR A 436 -39.22 2.85 -6.21
CA THR A 436 -40.15 3.90 -5.79
C THR A 436 -40.07 5.04 -6.78
N THR A 437 -40.99 5.04 -7.74
CA THR A 437 -41.29 6.10 -8.74
C THR A 437 -40.25 6.37 -9.82
N GLY A 438 -40.76 6.44 -11.05
CA GLY A 438 -40.02 6.80 -12.25
C GLY A 438 -40.93 6.99 -13.46
N ASN A 439 -40.67 8.00 -14.28
CA ASN A 439 -41.33 8.31 -15.55
C ASN A 439 -40.92 7.32 -16.67
N GLU A 440 -40.78 6.04 -16.36
CA GLU A 440 -40.24 4.96 -17.21
C GLU A 440 -38.77 5.13 -17.63
N LEU A 441 -38.13 6.27 -17.32
CA LEU A 441 -36.75 6.58 -17.70
C LEU A 441 -35.82 6.80 -16.49
N SER A 442 -36.30 7.40 -15.40
CA SER A 442 -35.50 7.62 -14.17
C SER A 442 -36.07 6.83 -13.01
N TYR A 443 -35.27 6.04 -12.31
CA TYR A 443 -35.68 5.19 -11.18
C TYR A 443 -35.00 5.64 -9.89
N SER A 444 -35.70 5.47 -8.77
CA SER A 444 -35.13 5.61 -7.43
C SER A 444 -35.47 4.39 -6.58
N GLN A 445 -34.48 3.81 -5.92
CA GLN A 445 -34.65 2.61 -5.12
C GLN A 445 -33.93 2.77 -3.78
N GLY A 446 -34.66 2.52 -2.68
CA GLY A 446 -34.10 2.45 -1.35
C GLY A 446 -33.47 1.08 -1.10
N ILE A 447 -32.26 1.06 -0.56
CA ILE A 447 -31.50 -0.15 -0.26
C ILE A 447 -30.98 -0.04 1.16
N THR A 448 -31.36 -0.96 2.02
CA THR A 448 -30.86 -1.02 3.39
C THR A 448 -29.79 -2.09 3.48
N VAL A 449 -28.58 -1.71 3.88
CA VAL A 449 -27.46 -2.65 4.07
C VAL A 449 -27.26 -2.87 5.56
N SER A 450 -27.47 -4.08 6.04
CA SER A 450 -27.47 -4.39 7.47
C SER A 450 -26.13 -4.91 8.00
N ALA A 451 -25.16 -5.18 7.12
CA ALA A 451 -23.81 -5.58 7.51
C ALA A 451 -22.80 -4.47 7.21
N PRO A 452 -21.73 -4.34 8.01
CA PRO A 452 -20.60 -3.49 7.67
C PRO A 452 -19.82 -4.01 6.47
N GLY A 453 -19.25 -3.10 5.68
CA GLY A 453 -18.43 -3.44 4.53
C GLY A 453 -18.33 -2.31 3.51
N GLN A 454 -17.58 -2.57 2.43
CA GLN A 454 -17.62 -1.76 1.22
C GLN A 454 -18.53 -2.44 0.21
N TYR A 455 -19.43 -1.67 -0.39
CA TYR A 455 -20.46 -2.19 -1.28
C TYR A 455 -20.46 -1.44 -2.61
N VAL A 456 -20.67 -2.15 -3.70
CA VAL A 456 -20.86 -1.58 -5.04
C VAL A 456 -22.28 -1.87 -5.49
N PHE A 457 -23.00 -0.83 -5.87
CA PHE A 457 -24.36 -0.94 -6.38
C PHE A 457 -24.26 -1.17 -7.88
N VAL A 458 -24.90 -2.24 -8.35
CA VAL A 458 -24.85 -2.65 -9.75
C VAL A 458 -26.26 -2.66 -10.32
N VAL A 459 -26.50 -1.81 -11.31
CA VAL A 459 -27.79 -1.71 -12.01
C VAL A 459 -27.65 -2.25 -13.41
N SER A 460 -28.49 -3.19 -13.82
CA SER A 460 -28.58 -3.66 -15.19
C SER A 460 -29.79 -3.05 -15.90
N CYS A 461 -29.55 -2.32 -16.99
CA CYS A 461 -30.54 -1.69 -17.85
C CYS A 461 -30.57 -2.40 -19.23
N GLY A 462 -31.37 -3.46 -19.40
CA GLY A 462 -31.59 -4.06 -20.73
C GLY A 462 -30.32 -4.53 -21.46
N GLY A 463 -29.30 -4.96 -20.72
CA GLY A 463 -28.00 -5.42 -21.25
C GLY A 463 -26.81 -4.51 -20.90
N ALA A 464 -27.05 -3.22 -20.62
CA ALA A 464 -26.03 -2.33 -20.07
C ALA A 464 -25.91 -2.50 -18.55
N THR A 465 -24.70 -2.37 -17.99
CA THR A 465 -24.46 -2.46 -16.54
C THR A 465 -23.82 -1.16 -16.03
N LEU A 466 -24.45 -0.54 -15.04
CA LEU A 466 -23.95 0.63 -14.33
C LEU A 466 -23.42 0.20 -12.97
N ARG A 467 -22.31 0.78 -12.54
CA ARG A 467 -21.71 0.55 -11.22
C ARG A 467 -21.59 1.88 -10.48
N SER A 468 -21.92 1.89 -9.19
CA SER A 468 -21.66 3.04 -8.32
C SER A 468 -20.17 3.09 -7.92
N THR A 469 -19.75 4.21 -7.36
CA THR A 469 -18.58 4.22 -6.45
C THR A 469 -18.84 3.31 -5.25
N SER A 470 -17.76 2.86 -4.59
CA SER A 470 -17.89 2.05 -3.37
C SER A 470 -18.57 2.86 -2.27
N VAL A 471 -19.62 2.29 -1.68
CA VAL A 471 -20.36 2.84 -0.55
C VAL A 471 -19.89 2.14 0.71
N SER A 472 -19.42 2.92 1.68
CA SER A 472 -18.94 2.38 2.96
C SER A 472 -20.09 2.27 3.95
N VAL A 473 -20.37 1.06 4.41
CA VAL A 473 -21.26 0.81 5.55
C VAL A 473 -20.37 0.50 6.74
N THR A 474 -20.31 1.40 7.71
CA THR A 474 -19.56 1.15 8.95
C THR A 474 -20.39 0.28 9.89
N GLY A 475 -19.72 -0.56 10.67
CA GLY A 475 -20.39 -1.29 11.74
C GLY A 475 -21.02 -0.30 12.72
N ALA A 476 -22.07 -0.72 13.42
CA ALA A 476 -22.43 0.01 14.62
C ALA A 476 -21.17 0.10 15.48
N CYS A 477 -20.78 1.32 15.89
CA CYS A 477 -19.51 1.56 16.57
C CYS A 477 -19.36 0.81 17.90
N GLY A 478 -20.43 0.17 18.37
CA GLY A 478 -20.43 -0.55 19.63
C GLY A 478 -20.15 0.40 20.79
N ASP A 479 -19.68 -0.21 21.87
CA ASP A 479 -19.32 0.44 23.12
C ASP A 479 -17.89 0.97 23.10
N ALA A 480 -17.01 0.32 22.34
CA ALA A 480 -15.60 0.68 22.16
C ALA A 480 -14.98 -0.02 20.94
N ALA A 481 -13.87 0.50 20.43
CA ALA A 481 -13.02 -0.20 19.47
C ALA A 481 -11.79 -0.80 20.16
N LEU A 482 -11.54 -2.10 19.98
CA LEU A 482 -10.30 -2.74 20.45
C LEU A 482 -9.33 -2.89 19.28
N ILE A 483 -8.14 -2.30 19.41
CA ILE A 483 -7.03 -2.47 18.46
C ILE A 483 -6.03 -3.46 19.03
N GLY A 484 -5.86 -4.59 18.35
CA GLY A 484 -4.88 -5.63 18.67
C GLY A 484 -3.60 -5.48 17.85
N VAL A 485 -2.46 -5.37 18.52
CA VAL A 485 -1.14 -5.30 17.89
C VAL A 485 -0.34 -6.56 18.18
N ARG A 486 -0.18 -7.40 17.15
CA ARG A 486 0.48 -8.71 17.25
C ARG A 486 1.97 -8.63 17.59
N GLY A 487 2.57 -9.77 17.97
CA GLY A 487 3.99 -9.86 18.27
C GLY A 487 4.87 -10.11 17.05
N SER A 488 6.19 -10.07 17.24
CA SER A 488 7.16 -10.43 16.20
C SER A 488 6.97 -11.86 15.73
N GLY A 489 6.83 -12.06 14.41
CA GLY A 489 6.68 -13.39 13.80
C GLY A 489 5.26 -13.97 13.89
N ASP A 490 4.33 -13.28 14.56
CA ASP A 490 2.90 -13.58 14.40
C ASP A 490 2.51 -13.14 12.98
N ASN A 491 2.24 -14.11 12.11
CA ASN A 491 1.96 -13.97 10.68
C ASN A 491 2.92 -13.03 9.89
N ALA A 492 3.89 -13.64 9.21
CA ALA A 492 4.89 -12.95 8.38
C ALA A 492 4.32 -12.29 7.11
N GLN A 493 3.02 -12.43 6.82
CA GLN A 493 2.39 -11.91 5.60
C GLN A 493 1.96 -10.44 5.70
N GLY A 494 2.25 -9.73 6.80
CA GLY A 494 1.92 -8.30 6.93
C GLY A 494 0.42 -8.03 6.95
N ASP A 495 -0.40 -8.99 7.37
CA ASP A 495 -1.85 -8.88 7.38
C ASP A 495 -2.38 -8.11 8.60
N ARG A 496 -3.70 -7.95 8.67
CA ARG A 496 -4.42 -7.32 9.79
C ARG A 496 -4.70 -8.29 10.93
N HIS A 497 -3.83 -9.28 11.16
CA HIS A 497 -4.05 -10.20 12.27
C HIS A 497 -3.84 -9.49 13.62
N PRO A 498 -4.83 -9.50 14.54
CA PRO A 498 -4.71 -8.82 15.84
C PRO A 498 -3.76 -9.54 16.83
N GLY A 499 -3.44 -10.80 16.54
CA GLY A 499 -2.69 -11.68 17.44
C GLY A 499 -3.60 -12.40 18.44
N HIS A 500 -3.21 -13.61 18.80
CA HIS A 500 -4.01 -14.52 19.62
C HIS A 500 -4.45 -13.96 20.99
N HIS A 501 -3.57 -13.21 21.68
CA HIS A 501 -3.92 -12.60 22.96
C HIS A 501 -4.98 -11.49 22.84
N ALA A 502 -4.94 -10.72 21.75
CA ALA A 502 -5.92 -9.65 21.53
C ALA A 502 -7.32 -10.23 21.24
N VAL A 503 -7.39 -11.34 20.48
CA VAL A 503 -8.64 -12.08 20.25
C VAL A 503 -9.21 -12.62 21.56
N GLU A 504 -8.36 -13.20 22.42
CA GLU A 504 -8.82 -13.70 23.72
C GLU A 504 -9.30 -12.57 24.65
N LEU A 505 -8.66 -11.40 24.63
CA LEU A 505 -9.13 -10.22 25.35
C LEU A 505 -10.47 -9.72 24.81
N ALA A 506 -10.65 -9.66 23.49
CA ALA A 506 -11.91 -9.29 22.85
C ALA A 506 -13.06 -10.20 23.31
N ARG A 507 -12.79 -11.51 23.33
CA ARG A 507 -13.71 -12.53 23.82
C ARG A 507 -14.08 -12.31 25.28
N GLN A 508 -13.12 -11.99 26.16
CA GLN A 508 -13.42 -11.71 27.57
C GLN A 508 -14.22 -10.41 27.76
N LEU A 509 -13.88 -9.34 27.04
CA LEU A 509 -14.64 -8.08 27.09
C LEU A 509 -16.11 -8.28 26.68
N ARG A 510 -16.35 -9.11 25.68
CA ARG A 510 -17.70 -9.47 25.25
C ARG A 510 -18.40 -10.40 26.24
N ASP A 511 -17.81 -11.57 26.49
CA ASP A 511 -18.48 -12.67 27.19
C ASP A 511 -18.60 -12.40 28.71
N THR A 512 -17.60 -11.73 29.30
CA THR A 512 -17.55 -11.46 30.74
C THR A 512 -18.08 -10.07 31.08
N TRP A 513 -17.80 -9.06 30.25
CA TRP A 513 -18.12 -7.66 30.54
C TRP A 513 -19.30 -7.12 29.73
N GLY A 514 -19.83 -7.89 28.77
CA GLY A 514 -20.99 -7.49 27.97
C GLY A 514 -20.73 -6.32 27.04
N LEU A 515 -19.47 -6.03 26.71
CA LEU A 515 -19.11 -4.95 25.80
C LEU A 515 -19.28 -5.40 24.35
N ASN A 516 -20.01 -4.61 23.58
CA ASN A 516 -20.09 -4.75 22.12
C ASN A 516 -18.90 -3.98 21.53
N LEU A 517 -17.99 -4.68 20.87
CA LEU A 517 -16.82 -4.03 20.29
C LEU A 517 -17.05 -3.65 18.82
N TYR A 518 -16.46 -2.54 18.38
CA TYR A 518 -16.42 -2.15 16.98
C TYR A 518 -15.72 -3.22 16.15
N ASP A 519 -16.42 -3.72 15.14
CA ASP A 519 -15.90 -4.65 14.16
C ASP A 519 -15.85 -3.96 12.78
N GLY A 520 -14.73 -3.30 12.52
CA GLY A 520 -14.54 -2.47 11.33
C GLY A 520 -14.27 -3.25 10.05
N ASP A 521 -13.82 -4.50 10.15
CA ASP A 521 -13.54 -5.37 9.01
C ASP A 521 -14.43 -6.62 8.96
N GLY A 522 -15.15 -6.95 10.03
CA GLY A 522 -16.08 -8.08 10.09
C GLY A 522 -15.38 -9.43 10.21
N VAL A 523 -14.06 -9.44 10.45
CA VAL A 523 -13.23 -10.66 10.33
C VAL A 523 -12.83 -11.24 11.69
N THR A 524 -12.86 -10.46 12.77
CA THR A 524 -12.02 -10.75 13.95
C THR A 524 -12.75 -10.72 15.30
N ASP A 525 -14.03 -11.11 15.37
CA ASP A 525 -14.77 -11.20 16.64
C ASP A 525 -14.77 -9.88 17.46
N GLY A 526 -14.70 -8.72 16.79
CA GLY A 526 -14.70 -7.40 17.42
C GLY A 526 -13.33 -6.86 17.85
N VAL A 527 -12.22 -7.35 17.30
CA VAL A 527 -10.89 -6.74 17.50
C VAL A 527 -10.21 -6.37 16.17
N THR A 528 -9.99 -5.10 15.92
CA THR A 528 -9.29 -4.68 14.69
C THR A 528 -7.79 -4.93 14.84
N GLY A 529 -7.20 -5.76 13.96
CA GLY A 529 -5.76 -5.97 13.98
C GLY A 529 -5.00 -4.85 13.28
N LEU A 530 -3.80 -4.55 13.77
CA LEU A 530 -2.92 -3.55 13.17
C LEU A 530 -2.11 -4.16 12.02
N GLN A 531 -2.18 -3.53 10.84
CA GLN A 531 -1.30 -3.85 9.72
C GLN A 531 0.08 -3.22 9.92
N TYR A 532 1.12 -4.05 10.03
CA TYR A 532 2.53 -3.64 10.02
C TYR A 532 3.42 -4.87 9.81
N ASP A 533 4.71 -4.67 9.55
CA ASP A 533 5.63 -5.77 9.22
C ASP A 533 5.75 -6.90 10.27
N ALA A 534 5.58 -6.59 11.55
CA ALA A 534 5.76 -7.53 12.67
C ALA A 534 7.02 -8.41 12.59
N VAL A 535 8.17 -7.83 12.17
CA VAL A 535 9.34 -8.64 11.78
C VAL A 535 9.81 -9.58 12.89
N SER A 536 10.06 -10.84 12.52
CA SER A 536 10.54 -11.85 13.46
C SER A 536 11.90 -11.50 14.04
N VAL A 537 12.04 -11.68 15.35
CA VAL A 537 13.30 -11.58 16.09
C VAL A 537 14.22 -12.80 15.87
N THR A 538 13.86 -13.77 15.03
CA THR A 538 14.81 -14.82 14.63
C THR A 538 15.79 -14.34 13.55
N ASN A 539 15.41 -13.30 12.79
CA ASN A 539 16.22 -12.69 11.72
C ASN A 539 16.72 -11.29 12.14
N LEU A 540 17.30 -11.19 13.34
CA LEU A 540 17.63 -9.93 14.04
C LEU A 540 18.61 -9.02 13.29
N ASN A 541 18.09 -8.30 12.33
CA ASN A 541 18.60 -7.00 11.97
C ASN A 541 17.91 -5.96 12.87
N VAL A 542 18.64 -5.45 13.86
CA VAL A 542 18.12 -4.44 14.81
C VAL A 542 17.54 -3.22 14.07
N ARG A 543 18.08 -2.87 12.90
CA ARG A 543 17.52 -1.80 12.06
C ARG A 543 16.14 -2.16 11.51
N ARG A 544 15.92 -3.41 11.09
CA ARG A 544 14.60 -3.87 10.62
C ARG A 544 13.59 -3.91 11.76
N TYR A 545 13.98 -4.38 12.94
CA TYR A 545 13.10 -4.34 14.12
C TYR A 545 12.68 -2.90 14.46
N GLY A 546 13.63 -1.97 14.48
CA GLY A 546 13.34 -0.55 14.71
C GLY A 546 12.45 0.07 13.63
N ALA A 547 12.67 -0.26 12.35
CA ALA A 547 11.82 0.18 11.24
C ALA A 547 10.40 -0.36 11.37
N SER A 548 10.24 -1.65 11.68
CA SER A 548 8.94 -2.29 11.91
C SER A 548 8.17 -1.66 13.09
N VAL A 549 8.85 -1.33 14.19
CA VAL A 549 8.21 -0.61 15.30
C VAL A 549 7.78 0.80 14.90
N ALA A 550 8.60 1.52 14.12
CA ALA A 550 8.29 2.87 13.66
C ALA A 550 7.11 2.88 12.67
N GLU A 551 7.07 1.92 11.74
CA GLU A 551 5.97 1.72 10.80
C GLU A 551 4.68 1.36 11.56
N GLY A 552 4.74 0.37 12.46
CA GLY A 552 3.61 -0.01 13.30
C GLY A 552 3.06 1.15 14.12
N ARG A 553 3.94 2.00 14.69
CA ARG A 553 3.53 3.22 15.39
C ARG A 553 2.71 4.13 14.48
N ASP A 554 3.22 4.43 13.29
CA ASP A 554 2.57 5.38 12.38
C ASP A 554 1.26 4.80 11.81
N ASN A 555 1.20 3.49 11.58
CA ASN A 555 -0.02 2.79 11.19
C ASN A 555 -1.06 2.78 12.32
N LEU A 556 -0.64 2.61 13.58
CA LEU A 556 -1.55 2.63 14.73
C LEU A 556 -2.20 4.00 14.91
N LEU A 557 -1.42 5.08 14.76
CA LEU A 557 -1.96 6.44 14.84
C LEU A 557 -2.96 6.72 13.71
N ARG A 558 -2.69 6.21 12.50
CA ARG A 558 -3.65 6.29 11.38
C ARG A 558 -4.93 5.52 11.70
N GLN A 559 -4.82 4.29 12.18
CA GLN A 559 -5.97 3.45 12.51
C GLN A 559 -6.84 4.05 13.62
N VAL A 560 -6.23 4.68 14.64
CA VAL A 560 -6.96 5.46 15.66
C VAL A 560 -7.73 6.60 15.01
N SER A 561 -7.09 7.37 14.13
CA SER A 561 -7.74 8.46 13.38
C SER A 561 -8.90 7.95 12.51
N ASP A 562 -8.74 6.79 11.86
CA ASP A 562 -9.76 6.19 11.00
C ASP A 562 -10.99 5.76 11.82
N ILE A 563 -10.78 5.15 12.99
CA ILE A 563 -11.85 4.78 13.93
C ILE A 563 -12.56 6.03 14.45
N GLN A 564 -11.83 7.09 14.81
CA GLN A 564 -12.46 8.34 15.22
C GLN A 564 -13.26 9.00 14.09
N GLY A 565 -12.79 8.88 12.85
CA GLY A 565 -13.54 9.33 11.66
C GLY A 565 -14.83 8.53 11.45
N ALA A 566 -14.80 7.22 11.70
CA ALA A 566 -15.95 6.34 11.53
C ALA A 566 -16.95 6.42 12.70
N CYS A 567 -16.47 6.60 13.93
CA CYS A 567 -17.25 6.43 15.16
C CYS A 567 -17.39 7.69 16.02
N GLY A 568 -16.73 8.78 15.63
CA GLY A 568 -16.67 10.01 16.39
C GLY A 568 -15.43 10.09 17.29
N VAL A 569 -14.98 11.32 17.52
CA VAL A 569 -13.75 11.60 18.28
C VAL A 569 -13.80 11.16 19.74
N ASP A 570 -15.00 11.06 20.32
CA ASP A 570 -15.23 10.65 21.72
C ASP A 570 -15.42 9.14 21.88
N HIS A 571 -15.43 8.38 20.79
CA HIS A 571 -15.66 6.94 20.83
C HIS A 571 -14.52 6.22 21.59
N PRO A 572 -14.80 5.39 22.61
CA PRO A 572 -13.75 4.73 23.38
C PRO A 572 -12.87 3.81 22.52
N ILE A 573 -11.56 4.00 22.60
CA ILE A 573 -10.54 3.17 21.96
C ILE A 573 -9.73 2.45 23.04
N LEU A 574 -9.60 1.14 22.86
CA LEU A 574 -8.85 0.22 23.69
C LEU A 574 -7.67 -0.29 22.89
N LEU A 575 -6.49 -0.33 23.51
CA LEU A 575 -5.26 -0.80 22.87
C LEU A 575 -4.74 -2.02 23.60
N THR A 576 -4.40 -3.08 22.87
CA THR A 576 -3.63 -4.18 23.42
C THR A 576 -2.55 -4.64 22.46
N GLY A 577 -1.37 -4.94 23.00
CA GLY A 577 -0.26 -5.40 22.19
C GLY A 577 0.54 -6.46 22.91
N PHE A 578 1.10 -7.40 22.13
CA PHE A 578 1.95 -8.47 22.65
C PHE A 578 3.37 -8.30 22.12
N SER A 579 4.38 -8.41 22.99
CA SER A 579 5.79 -8.40 22.58
C SER A 579 6.15 -7.14 21.78
N GLN A 580 6.56 -7.26 20.51
CA GLN A 580 6.80 -6.10 19.64
C GLN A 580 5.57 -5.21 19.47
N GLY A 581 4.35 -5.76 19.45
CA GLY A 581 3.14 -4.95 19.39
C GLY A 581 2.93 -4.08 20.62
N ALA A 582 3.34 -4.55 21.81
CA ALA A 582 3.36 -3.72 23.01
C ALA A 582 4.37 -2.57 22.88
N HIS A 583 5.51 -2.81 22.24
CA HIS A 583 6.51 -1.76 21.93
C HIS A 583 5.96 -0.74 20.93
N VAL A 584 5.25 -1.18 19.88
CA VAL A 584 4.56 -0.30 18.93
C VAL A 584 3.60 0.65 19.66
N ILE A 585 2.73 0.12 20.53
CA ILE A 585 1.78 0.92 21.30
C ILE A 585 2.51 1.92 22.20
N GLN A 586 3.53 1.50 22.93
CA GLN A 586 4.31 2.41 23.78
C GLN A 586 4.95 3.55 22.96
N SER A 587 5.48 3.24 21.78
CA SER A 587 6.05 4.28 20.90
C SER A 587 4.99 5.24 20.36
N ALA A 588 3.76 4.76 20.14
CA ALA A 588 2.64 5.61 19.72
C ALA A 588 2.16 6.52 20.85
N LEU A 589 2.06 6.00 22.08
CA LEU A 589 1.68 6.80 23.25
C LEU A 589 2.71 7.89 23.56
N GLU A 590 4.01 7.60 23.46
CA GLU A 590 5.07 8.61 23.60
C GLU A 590 4.93 9.72 22.55
N ARG A 591 4.66 9.35 21.29
CA ARG A 591 4.44 10.33 20.21
C ARG A 591 3.17 11.16 20.41
N LEU A 592 2.09 10.55 20.89
CA LEU A 592 0.85 11.26 21.21
C LEU A 592 1.04 12.24 22.36
N ASP A 593 1.79 11.87 23.40
CA ASP A 593 2.07 12.78 24.52
C ASP A 593 2.90 14.00 24.05
N ASP A 594 3.88 13.79 23.18
CA ASP A 594 4.65 14.89 22.57
C ASP A 594 3.79 15.79 21.65
N GLN A 595 2.68 15.26 21.11
CA GLN A 595 1.75 15.98 20.22
C GLN A 595 0.50 16.52 20.94
N ALA A 596 0.34 16.28 22.25
CA ALA A 596 -0.93 16.36 22.94
C ALA A 596 -1.57 17.75 23.01
N ALA A 597 -0.84 18.83 22.69
CA ALA A 597 -1.42 20.17 22.59
C ALA A 597 -2.44 20.30 21.42
N ASN A 598 -2.35 19.44 20.41
CA ASN A 598 -3.08 19.60 19.14
C ASN A 598 -3.85 18.35 18.70
N ASN A 599 -3.91 17.29 19.51
CA ASN A 599 -4.47 16.02 19.08
C ASN A 599 -5.56 15.57 20.06
N SER A 600 -6.81 15.46 19.63
CA SER A 600 -7.92 14.91 20.45
C SER A 600 -7.91 13.38 20.49
N ALA A 601 -7.06 12.72 19.69
CA ALA A 601 -6.98 11.25 19.64
C ALA A 601 -6.72 10.61 21.00
N TRP A 602 -5.95 11.27 21.89
CA TRP A 602 -5.65 10.68 23.19
C TRP A 602 -6.88 10.62 24.12
N GLU A 603 -7.85 11.54 23.99
CA GLU A 603 -9.05 11.53 24.84
C GLU A 603 -9.91 10.30 24.58
N SER A 604 -9.85 9.75 23.37
CA SER A 604 -10.54 8.51 23.00
C SER A 604 -9.89 7.26 23.62
N ILE A 605 -8.60 7.28 23.97
CA ILE A 605 -7.90 6.10 24.50
C ILE A 605 -8.29 5.88 25.97
N LYS A 606 -9.13 4.88 26.23
CA LYS A 606 -9.67 4.60 27.58
C LYS A 606 -8.99 3.46 28.31
N GLY A 607 -8.19 2.64 27.62
CA GLY A 607 -7.48 1.52 28.23
C GLY A 607 -6.36 0.99 27.36
N VAL A 608 -5.23 0.63 27.98
CA VAL A 608 -4.05 0.10 27.31
C VAL A 608 -3.49 -1.10 28.09
N ALA A 609 -3.48 -2.27 27.47
CA ALA A 609 -2.91 -3.51 28.03
C ALA A 609 -1.68 -3.96 27.23
N LEU A 610 -0.48 -3.82 27.83
CA LEU A 610 0.80 -4.14 27.20
C LEU A 610 1.30 -5.49 27.70
N LEU A 611 1.17 -6.55 26.91
CA LEU A 611 1.58 -7.90 27.28
C LEU A 611 3.01 -8.16 26.83
N ALA A 612 3.86 -8.66 27.74
CA ALA A 612 5.21 -9.10 27.44
C ALA A 612 6.10 -8.03 26.78
N SER A 613 5.94 -6.76 27.18
CA SER A 613 6.64 -5.65 26.53
C SER A 613 8.17 -5.76 26.64
N PRO A 614 8.92 -5.63 25.51
CA PRO A 614 10.37 -5.47 25.54
C PRO A 614 10.84 -4.22 26.29
N ARG A 615 9.97 -3.23 26.53
CA ARG A 615 10.27 -2.01 27.32
C ARG A 615 9.66 -2.06 28.72
N PHE A 616 9.29 -3.26 29.20
CA PHE A 616 8.73 -3.45 30.53
C PHE A 616 9.71 -2.97 31.61
N ASP A 617 9.22 -2.18 32.55
CA ASP A 617 9.94 -1.74 33.73
C ASP A 617 9.16 -2.13 34.98
N SER A 618 9.81 -2.84 35.90
CA SER A 618 9.17 -3.29 37.14
C SER A 618 8.93 -2.15 38.14
N ASP A 619 9.64 -1.03 37.97
CA ASP A 619 9.49 0.14 38.84
C ASP A 619 8.39 1.09 38.32
N ASP A 620 7.84 0.83 37.13
CA ASP A 620 6.70 1.58 36.59
C ASP A 620 5.43 1.28 37.42
N PRO A 621 4.68 2.30 37.91
CA PRO A 621 3.38 2.10 38.56
C PRO A 621 2.37 1.30 37.73
N ALA A 622 2.50 1.30 36.40
CA ALA A 622 1.69 0.51 35.49
C ALA A 622 2.07 -0.98 35.45
N ALA A 623 3.20 -1.39 36.03
CA ALA A 623 3.70 -2.75 35.97
C ALA A 623 2.80 -3.74 36.74
N ARG A 624 2.50 -4.88 36.11
CA ARG A 624 1.65 -5.96 36.64
C ARG A 624 2.27 -7.33 36.29
N GLY A 625 1.97 -8.33 37.11
CA GLY A 625 2.33 -9.74 36.88
C GLY A 625 3.35 -10.35 37.83
N THR A 626 3.79 -11.56 37.50
CA THR A 626 4.54 -12.48 38.39
C THR A 626 6.07 -12.33 38.29
N PHE A 627 6.56 -11.29 37.63
CA PHE A 627 7.98 -11.04 37.38
C PHE A 627 8.82 -10.88 38.67
N ALA A 628 10.09 -11.32 38.64
CA ALA A 628 11.01 -11.15 39.77
C ALA A 628 11.71 -9.77 39.71
N VAL A 629 11.52 -8.92 40.73
CA VAL A 629 12.13 -7.57 40.87
C VAL A 629 13.65 -7.61 41.12
N THR A 630 14.33 -8.70 40.79
CA THR A 630 15.71 -8.95 41.25
C THR A 630 16.79 -8.34 40.35
N SER A 631 16.43 -7.65 39.26
CA SER A 631 17.40 -7.12 38.29
C SER A 631 17.27 -5.60 38.12
N LEU A 632 18.41 -4.89 38.06
CA LEU A 632 18.50 -3.44 37.87
C LEU A 632 18.04 -2.97 36.47
N ARG A 633 17.64 -3.88 35.57
CA ARG A 633 17.09 -3.58 34.24
C ARG A 633 16.19 -4.73 33.77
N ASN A 634 14.89 -4.55 33.89
CA ASN A 634 13.89 -5.38 33.21
C ASN A 634 13.62 -4.82 31.80
N GLY A 635 13.08 -5.67 30.92
CA GLY A 635 12.99 -5.36 29.48
C GLY A 635 14.31 -5.48 28.70
N MET A 636 14.18 -5.67 27.38
CA MET A 636 15.28 -5.70 26.41
C MET A 636 15.59 -4.33 25.80
N ALA A 637 14.66 -3.38 25.90
CA ALA A 637 14.78 -2.02 25.37
C ALA A 637 14.75 -0.99 26.51
N ARG A 638 15.03 0.27 26.19
CA ARG A 638 14.87 1.38 27.15
C ARG A 638 13.43 1.37 27.69
N PRO A 639 13.20 1.50 29.01
CA PRO A 639 11.87 1.67 29.56
C PRO A 639 11.05 2.70 28.77
N ALA A 640 9.75 2.45 28.63
CA ALA A 640 8.85 3.44 28.08
C ALA A 640 8.72 4.61 29.06
N GLU A 641 8.85 5.83 28.55
CA GLU A 641 8.55 7.02 29.34
C GLU A 641 7.07 7.35 29.15
N ILE A 642 6.19 6.47 29.67
CA ILE A 642 4.76 6.73 29.66
C ILE A 642 4.51 7.83 30.68
N ARG A 643 4.41 9.08 30.18
CA ARG A 643 4.16 10.25 31.02
C ARG A 643 2.83 10.12 31.74
N THR A 644 2.66 10.91 32.80
CA THR A 644 1.53 10.88 33.74
C THR A 644 0.16 10.79 33.09
N ARG A 645 -0.02 11.35 31.88
CA ARG A 645 -1.30 11.39 31.17
C ARG A 645 -1.88 10.01 30.81
N PHE A 646 -1.04 9.02 30.51
CA PHE A 646 -1.49 7.67 30.16
C PHE A 646 -1.28 6.64 31.28
N GLN A 647 -0.67 7.05 32.40
CA GLN A 647 -0.37 6.14 33.51
C GLN A 647 -1.63 5.51 34.10
N ASP A 648 -2.73 6.27 34.14
CA ASP A 648 -3.97 5.79 34.75
C ASP A 648 -4.68 4.73 33.89
N VAL A 649 -4.56 4.84 32.56
CA VAL A 649 -5.21 3.93 31.60
C VAL A 649 -4.31 2.81 31.10
N THR A 650 -3.02 2.82 31.43
CA THR A 650 -2.05 1.83 30.93
C THR A 650 -1.64 0.84 32.01
N ARG A 651 -1.61 -0.45 31.68
CA ARG A 651 -0.92 -1.48 32.46
C ARG A 651 0.01 -2.29 31.57
N SER A 652 1.16 -2.66 32.13
CA SER A 652 2.19 -3.44 31.47
C SER A 652 2.38 -4.75 32.21
N TYR A 653 2.16 -5.87 31.53
CA TYR A 653 2.10 -7.20 32.10
C TYR A 653 3.36 -7.98 31.75
N CYS A 654 4.03 -8.53 32.77
CA CYS A 654 5.15 -9.43 32.58
C CYS A 654 5.02 -10.70 33.43
N ALA A 655 5.04 -11.85 32.76
CA ALA A 655 5.05 -13.14 33.42
C ALA A 655 6.45 -13.47 33.98
N ASN A 656 6.48 -14.23 35.07
CA ASN A 656 7.71 -14.76 35.61
C ASN A 656 8.46 -15.58 34.55
N GLN A 657 9.77 -15.39 34.44
CA GLN A 657 10.64 -16.10 33.50
C GLN A 657 10.40 -15.80 32.01
N ASP A 658 9.55 -14.82 31.67
CA ASP A 658 9.45 -14.38 30.28
C ASP A 658 10.80 -13.77 29.83
N PRO A 659 11.47 -14.36 28.83
CA PRO A 659 12.79 -13.90 28.40
C PRO A 659 12.83 -12.48 27.81
N VAL A 660 11.69 -11.94 27.38
CA VAL A 660 11.57 -10.63 26.69
C VAL A 660 11.36 -9.50 27.69
N CYS A 661 10.39 -9.63 28.58
CA CYS A 661 10.10 -8.59 29.58
C CYS A 661 10.80 -8.84 30.93
N GLY A 662 11.02 -10.11 31.30
CA GLY A 662 11.57 -10.55 32.58
C GLY A 662 13.00 -11.05 32.46
N ARG A 663 13.99 -10.20 32.76
CA ARG A 663 15.39 -10.59 32.59
C ARG A 663 15.81 -11.62 33.65
N THR A 664 16.14 -12.84 33.23
CA THR A 664 16.73 -13.85 34.12
C THR A 664 18.22 -13.51 34.35
N PRO A 665 18.67 -13.27 35.60
CA PRO A 665 20.07 -12.99 35.88
C PRO A 665 20.98 -14.12 35.38
N GLY A 666 21.99 -13.80 34.56
CA GLY A 666 23.01 -14.75 34.11
C GLY A 666 22.77 -15.42 32.75
N ARG A 667 21.65 -15.16 32.07
CA ARG A 667 21.46 -15.57 30.65
C ARG A 667 21.70 -14.40 29.71
N GLY A 668 22.59 -14.60 28.73
CA GLY A 668 22.84 -13.63 27.66
C GLY A 668 21.58 -13.46 26.80
N TRP A 669 21.38 -12.28 26.24
CA TRP A 669 20.17 -11.93 25.48
C TRP A 669 19.84 -12.92 24.34
N LEU A 670 20.86 -13.43 23.64
CA LEU A 670 20.70 -14.46 22.60
C LEU A 670 20.17 -15.79 23.15
N SER A 671 20.56 -16.18 24.37
CA SER A 671 20.08 -17.42 25.00
C SER A 671 18.63 -17.33 25.46
N SER A 672 18.14 -16.12 25.72
CA SER A 672 16.76 -15.85 26.11
C SER A 672 15.79 -15.95 24.92
N LEU A 673 16.25 -15.57 23.72
CA LEU A 673 15.45 -15.68 22.49
C LEU A 673 15.18 -17.13 22.06
N LEU A 674 16.02 -18.09 22.47
CA LEU A 674 15.83 -19.52 22.17
C LEU A 674 14.70 -20.17 23.00
N THR A 675 14.16 -19.48 24.00
CA THR A 675 13.00 -19.94 24.81
C THR A 675 11.69 -19.33 24.36
N VAL A 676 11.41 -19.33 23.04
CA VAL A 676 10.15 -18.86 22.44
C VAL A 676 8.90 -19.43 23.13
N PRO A 677 8.83 -20.72 23.51
CA PRO A 677 7.64 -21.27 24.16
C PRO A 677 7.32 -20.58 25.49
N ALA A 678 8.33 -20.20 26.28
CA ALA A 678 8.11 -19.52 27.55
C ALA A 678 7.53 -18.11 27.38
N HIS A 679 7.91 -17.40 26.31
CA HIS A 679 7.37 -16.08 26.01
C HIS A 679 5.90 -16.15 25.58
N LEU A 680 5.53 -17.10 24.72
CA LEU A 680 4.17 -17.24 24.22
C LEU A 680 3.23 -17.90 25.25
N GLU A 681 3.63 -19.04 25.83
CA GLU A 681 2.75 -19.86 26.66
C GLU A 681 2.43 -19.22 28.03
N SER A 682 3.29 -18.32 28.51
CA SER A 682 3.12 -17.72 29.85
C SER A 682 1.92 -16.78 29.97
N TYR A 683 1.36 -16.35 28.83
CA TYR A 683 0.18 -15.47 28.77
C TYR A 683 -1.04 -16.19 28.19
N SER A 684 -0.93 -17.49 27.90
CA SER A 684 -2.06 -18.28 27.42
C SER A 684 -3.03 -18.61 28.56
N ALA A 685 -4.33 -18.61 28.26
CA ALA A 685 -5.39 -18.98 29.22
C ALA A 685 -5.26 -20.43 29.76
N GLY A 686 -4.50 -21.29 29.07
CA GLY A 686 -4.25 -22.68 29.48
C GLY A 686 -3.30 -22.84 30.67
N ARG A 687 -2.59 -21.78 31.09
CA ARG A 687 -1.74 -21.78 32.29
C ARG A 687 -2.36 -20.91 33.38
N ALA A 688 -2.35 -21.42 34.62
CA ALA A 688 -2.97 -20.75 35.78
C ALA A 688 -2.51 -19.30 35.98
N GLY A 689 -1.25 -18.96 35.68
CA GLY A 689 -0.73 -17.59 35.76
C GLY A 689 -0.91 -16.75 34.50
N GLY A 690 -1.23 -17.34 33.34
CA GLY A 690 -1.52 -16.59 32.11
C GLY A 690 -2.97 -16.12 32.08
N ALA A 691 -3.89 -16.99 32.52
CA ALA A 691 -5.31 -16.66 32.62
C ALA A 691 -5.57 -15.45 33.53
N SER A 692 -4.91 -15.37 34.70
CA SER A 692 -5.06 -14.24 35.63
C SER A 692 -4.58 -12.91 35.04
N LEU A 693 -3.49 -12.92 34.27
CA LEU A 693 -2.97 -11.72 33.61
C LEU A 693 -3.91 -11.22 32.52
N LEU A 694 -4.47 -12.12 31.71
CA LEU A 694 -5.45 -11.76 30.68
C LEU A 694 -6.76 -11.25 31.29
N GLU A 695 -7.20 -11.85 32.39
CA GLU A 695 -8.42 -11.45 33.08
C GLU A 695 -8.29 -10.06 33.73
N ASP A 696 -7.13 -9.77 34.34
CA ASP A 696 -6.81 -8.41 34.83
C ASP A 696 -6.73 -7.39 33.68
N ALA A 697 -6.06 -7.76 32.57
CA ALA A 697 -5.98 -6.92 31.38
C ALA A 697 -7.37 -6.61 30.80
N ALA A 698 -8.25 -7.60 30.70
CA ALA A 698 -9.64 -7.39 30.25
C ALA A 698 -10.40 -6.47 31.21
N GLY A 699 -10.21 -6.63 32.53
CA GLY A 699 -10.84 -5.76 33.52
C GLY A 699 -10.41 -4.30 33.45
N LEU A 700 -9.10 -4.05 33.26
CA LEU A 700 -8.59 -2.71 32.99
C LEU A 700 -9.26 -2.08 31.76
N LEU A 701 -9.27 -2.82 30.65
CA LEU A 701 -9.82 -2.31 29.38
C LEU A 701 -11.32 -2.02 29.50
N ALA A 702 -12.09 -2.91 30.13
CA ALA A 702 -13.51 -2.71 30.35
C ALA A 702 -13.82 -1.51 31.27
N HIS A 703 -12.99 -1.30 32.30
CA HIS A 703 -13.17 -0.20 33.25
C HIS A 703 -13.21 1.16 32.55
N GLY A 704 -12.28 1.40 31.62
CA GLY A 704 -12.22 2.67 30.89
C GLY A 704 -13.46 2.95 30.03
N VAL A 705 -14.04 1.92 29.43
CA VAL A 705 -15.28 2.04 28.62
C VAL A 705 -16.47 2.34 29.52
N LEU A 706 -16.65 1.55 30.58
CA LEU A 706 -17.79 1.66 31.49
C LEU A 706 -17.78 2.99 32.25
N GLN A 707 -16.60 3.50 32.62
CA GLN A 707 -16.44 4.84 33.19
C GLN A 707 -16.93 5.93 32.21
N THR A 708 -16.62 5.81 30.92
CA THR A 708 -17.06 6.76 29.89
C THR A 708 -18.58 6.74 29.72
N LYS A 709 -19.21 5.58 29.87
CA LYS A 709 -20.67 5.44 29.85
C LYS A 709 -21.38 5.94 31.11
N GLY A 710 -20.64 6.27 32.17
CA GLY A 710 -21.23 6.55 33.48
C GLY A 710 -21.92 5.32 34.10
N GLU A 711 -21.62 4.12 33.60
CA GLU A 711 -22.17 2.88 34.10
C GLU A 711 -21.36 2.39 35.30
N ALA A 712 -22.09 1.91 36.31
CA ALA A 712 -21.47 1.26 37.45
C ALA A 712 -20.85 -0.07 36.99
N VAL A 713 -19.52 -0.14 37.00
CA VAL A 713 -18.73 -1.29 36.52
C VAL A 713 -19.08 -2.55 37.31
N THR A 714 -19.92 -3.46 36.81
CA THR A 714 -20.38 -4.64 37.56
C THR A 714 -19.61 -5.92 37.25
N ALA A 715 -18.30 -5.97 37.53
CA ALA A 715 -17.52 -7.23 37.44
C ALA A 715 -17.13 -7.83 38.78
N ARG A 716 -16.92 -9.16 38.75
CA ARG A 716 -16.28 -9.87 39.87
C ARG A 716 -14.82 -9.39 39.95
N PRO A 717 -14.29 -9.12 41.14
CA PRO A 717 -12.91 -8.68 41.24
C PRO A 717 -11.95 -9.83 40.95
N VAL A 718 -10.99 -9.52 40.11
CA VAL A 718 -9.91 -10.41 39.68
C VAL A 718 -8.62 -9.75 40.14
N GLY A 719 -8.42 -9.77 41.45
CA GLY A 719 -7.13 -9.43 42.02
C GLY A 719 -6.30 -10.69 42.20
N GLU A 720 -5.27 -10.88 41.37
CA GLU A 720 -4.15 -11.73 41.78
C GLU A 720 -3.32 -10.92 42.78
N LEU A 721 -3.42 -11.27 44.06
CA LEU A 721 -2.36 -10.92 45.01
C LEU A 721 -1.07 -11.45 44.38
N THR A 722 -0.11 -10.60 44.08
CA THR A 722 1.20 -11.06 43.59
C THR A 722 2.20 -10.80 44.69
N ALA A 723 3.11 -11.74 44.95
CA ALA A 723 4.17 -11.52 45.92
C ALA A 723 5.51 -11.83 45.25
N ASN A 724 6.14 -10.78 44.72
CA ASN A 724 7.32 -10.92 43.89
C ASN A 724 8.60 -11.12 44.73
N GLY A 725 9.23 -12.28 44.56
CA GLY A 725 10.62 -12.56 44.97
C GLY A 725 10.82 -13.93 45.64
N SER A 726 11.93 -14.60 45.29
CA SER A 726 12.44 -15.72 46.10
C SER A 726 13.05 -15.12 47.38
N PRO A 727 12.64 -15.55 48.59
CA PRO A 727 13.14 -14.96 49.83
C PRO A 727 14.58 -15.38 50.06
N ARG A 728 15.49 -14.64 49.44
CA ARG A 728 16.86 -14.49 49.88
C ARG A 728 17.00 -13.05 50.37
N VAL A 729 17.46 -12.92 51.62
CA VAL A 729 17.79 -11.71 52.39
C VAL A 729 17.37 -10.36 51.73
N ARG A 730 16.34 -9.72 52.32
CA ARG A 730 15.75 -8.41 51.92
C ARG A 730 14.94 -8.42 50.62
N THR A 731 13.83 -9.17 50.60
CA THR A 731 12.88 -9.17 49.48
C THR A 731 11.77 -8.14 49.71
N ARG A 732 11.53 -7.28 48.70
CA ARG A 732 10.40 -6.36 48.67
C ARG A 732 9.21 -7.09 48.04
N ILE A 733 8.11 -7.22 48.77
CA ILE A 733 6.88 -7.81 48.26
C ILE A 733 5.94 -6.66 47.92
N LEU A 734 5.65 -6.48 46.65
CA LEU A 734 4.64 -5.54 46.19
C LEU A 734 3.30 -6.27 46.18
N LEU A 735 2.36 -5.85 47.01
CA LEU A 735 0.99 -6.36 47.03
C LEU A 735 0.10 -5.26 46.43
N SER A 736 -0.72 -5.61 45.45
CA SER A 736 -1.69 -4.67 44.88
C SER A 736 -3.09 -5.27 45.00
N ALA A 737 -4.02 -4.46 45.50
CA ALA A 737 -5.45 -4.69 45.38
C ALA A 737 -6.09 -3.70 44.38
N ALA A 738 -5.29 -2.89 43.68
CA ALA A 738 -5.78 -1.91 42.71
C ALA A 738 -6.49 -2.56 41.50
N ALA A 739 -6.26 -3.85 41.28
CA ALA A 739 -6.96 -4.70 40.31
C ALA A 739 -8.31 -5.27 40.82
N ILE A 740 -8.68 -5.02 42.09
CA ILE A 740 -9.94 -5.49 42.66
C ILE A 740 -11.05 -4.51 42.26
N TYR A 741 -11.57 -4.71 41.05
CA TYR A 741 -12.77 -4.03 40.56
C TYR A 741 -14.01 -4.75 41.09
N GLY A 742 -14.73 -4.14 42.04
CA GLY A 742 -15.97 -4.70 42.58
C GLY A 742 -17.16 -4.45 41.68
N ARG A 743 -18.21 -5.26 41.85
CA ARG A 743 -19.45 -5.06 41.10
C ARG A 743 -20.15 -3.78 41.54
N GLY A 744 -20.19 -2.78 40.67
CA GLY A 744 -21.16 -1.68 40.69
C GLY A 744 -20.85 -0.57 41.69
N ALA A 745 -19.68 -0.60 42.32
CA ALA A 745 -19.31 0.39 43.31
C ALA A 745 -17.77 0.52 43.39
N PRO A 746 -17.21 1.75 43.31
CA PRO A 746 -15.78 1.93 43.52
C PRO A 746 -15.39 1.37 44.88
N SER A 747 -14.20 0.77 44.98
CA SER A 747 -13.64 0.39 46.28
C SER A 747 -13.49 1.65 47.13
N THR A 748 -14.12 1.66 48.29
CA THR A 748 -14.09 2.79 49.23
C THR A 748 -13.03 2.60 50.29
N SER A 749 -12.66 1.36 50.59
CA SER A 749 -11.58 1.06 51.53
C SER A 749 -10.99 -0.33 51.31
N PHE A 750 -9.74 -0.44 51.74
CA PHE A 750 -9.00 -1.70 51.79
C PHE A 750 -8.66 -1.99 53.25
N ALA A 751 -8.54 -3.26 53.60
CA ALA A 751 -8.16 -3.70 54.93
C ALA A 751 -7.24 -4.92 54.79
N TRP A 752 -5.95 -4.66 54.91
CA TRP A 752 -4.89 -5.65 54.76
C TRP A 752 -4.51 -6.26 56.09
N ASP A 753 -4.38 -7.58 56.13
CA ASP A 753 -3.87 -8.37 57.24
C ASP A 753 -2.67 -9.17 56.72
N PHE A 754 -1.45 -8.69 56.97
CA PHE A 754 -0.21 -9.22 56.41
C PHE A 754 0.34 -10.41 57.18
N ASP A 755 -0.07 -10.61 58.43
CA ASP A 755 0.41 -11.73 59.26
C ASP A 755 -0.66 -12.79 59.52
N GLY A 756 -1.89 -12.57 59.05
CA GLY A 756 -3.01 -13.50 59.12
C GLY A 756 -3.67 -13.54 60.50
N ASN A 757 -3.42 -12.53 61.35
CA ASN A 757 -3.90 -12.48 62.73
C ASN A 757 -5.31 -11.85 62.86
N ARG A 758 -5.96 -11.49 61.74
CA ARG A 758 -7.25 -10.79 61.63
C ARG A 758 -7.25 -9.34 62.13
N THR A 759 -6.09 -8.75 62.32
CA THR A 759 -5.93 -7.33 62.62
C THR A 759 -5.55 -6.60 61.36
N ILE A 760 -6.11 -5.40 61.16
CA ILE A 760 -5.83 -4.60 59.97
C ILE A 760 -4.47 -3.90 60.15
N ASP A 761 -3.51 -4.25 59.32
CA ASP A 761 -2.19 -3.64 59.24
C ASP A 761 -2.19 -2.36 58.40
N ARG A 762 -2.95 -2.34 57.29
CA ARG A 762 -2.99 -1.23 56.32
C ARG A 762 -4.34 -1.09 55.64
N THR A 763 -4.63 0.13 55.16
CA THR A 763 -5.91 0.45 54.49
C THR A 763 -5.77 1.13 53.13
N THR A 764 -4.61 1.01 52.48
CA THR A 764 -4.34 1.55 51.13
C THR A 764 -4.65 0.50 50.06
N ASP A 765 -4.98 0.94 48.86
CA ASP A 765 -5.13 0.16 47.62
C ASP A 765 -3.84 -0.56 47.17
N GLU A 766 -2.67 0.05 47.37
CA GLU A 766 -1.37 -0.49 46.94
C GLU A 766 -0.33 -0.51 48.09
N PRO A 767 -0.45 -1.40 49.09
CA PRO A 767 0.53 -1.45 50.15
C PRO A 767 1.86 -2.06 49.69
N VAL A 768 2.93 -1.29 49.84
CA VAL A 768 4.29 -1.81 49.70
C VAL A 768 4.76 -2.36 51.06
N VAL A 769 4.89 -3.69 51.16
CA VAL A 769 5.38 -4.33 52.40
C VAL A 769 6.84 -4.79 52.23
N ARG A 770 7.71 -4.28 53.10
CA ARG A 770 9.10 -4.74 53.18
C ARG A 770 9.24 -5.76 54.29
N TYR A 771 9.42 -7.03 53.92
CA TYR A 771 9.78 -8.06 54.88
C TYR A 771 11.29 -8.04 55.11
N THR A 772 11.67 -7.62 56.31
CA THR A 772 13.08 -7.59 56.72
C THR A 772 13.33 -8.74 57.69
N ASN A 773 13.38 -10.00 57.23
CA ASN A 773 14.04 -11.06 58.03
C ASN A 773 14.33 -12.37 57.27
N PRO A 774 15.41 -13.11 57.64
CA PRO A 774 15.86 -14.35 57.02
C PRO A 774 15.21 -15.63 57.59
N SER A 775 14.07 -15.55 58.28
CA SER A 775 13.47 -16.68 59.03
C SER A 775 11.96 -16.91 58.76
N MET A 776 11.48 -16.73 57.54
CA MET A 776 10.19 -17.31 57.13
C MET A 776 10.32 -18.85 57.03
N THR A 777 10.30 -19.55 58.17
CA THR A 777 10.31 -21.03 58.18
C THR A 777 8.91 -21.63 57.97
N SER A 778 7.85 -20.82 58.12
CA SER A 778 6.45 -21.20 57.89
C SER A 778 5.77 -20.27 56.87
N SER A 779 4.77 -20.79 56.14
CA SER A 779 3.95 -19.97 55.23
C SER A 779 3.12 -18.96 56.03
N ARG A 780 3.05 -17.71 55.56
CA ARG A 780 2.15 -16.69 56.11
C ARG A 780 0.99 -16.46 55.15
N THR A 781 -0.22 -16.34 55.68
CA THR A 781 -1.39 -15.97 54.89
C THR A 781 -1.61 -14.47 55.00
N ILE A 782 -1.45 -13.77 53.89
CA ILE A 782 -1.82 -12.37 53.73
C ILE A 782 -3.28 -12.34 53.28
N ARG A 783 -4.12 -11.55 53.93
CA ARG A 783 -5.50 -11.29 53.52
C ARG A 783 -5.68 -9.83 53.15
N VAL A 784 -6.57 -9.57 52.21
CA VAL A 784 -7.11 -8.25 51.94
C VAL A 784 -8.62 -8.35 51.93
N THR A 785 -9.28 -7.51 52.72
CA THR A 785 -10.71 -7.25 52.60
C THR A 785 -10.89 -5.94 51.86
N VAL A 786 -11.65 -5.96 50.78
CA VAL A 786 -12.00 -4.76 50.02
C VAL A 786 -13.45 -4.44 50.31
N THR A 787 -13.73 -3.19 50.68
CA THR A 787 -15.09 -2.68 50.85
C THR A 787 -15.43 -1.79 49.67
N PHE A 788 -16.60 -2.00 49.10
CA PHE A 788 -17.10 -1.24 47.96
C PHE A 788 -18.11 -0.17 48.42
N ALA A 789 -18.35 0.84 47.58
CA ALA A 789 -19.28 1.94 47.87
C ALA A 789 -20.74 1.50 48.09
N ASP A 790 -21.13 0.31 47.64
CA ASP A 790 -22.43 -0.31 47.95
C ASP A 790 -22.48 -0.98 49.34
N GLY A 791 -21.36 -0.95 50.08
CA GLY A 791 -21.18 -1.56 51.39
C GLY A 791 -20.83 -3.04 51.35
N SER A 792 -20.75 -3.67 50.17
CA SER A 792 -20.32 -5.06 50.06
C SER A 792 -18.83 -5.20 50.38
N GLN A 793 -18.45 -6.38 50.88
CA GLN A 793 -17.07 -6.71 51.22
C GLN A 793 -16.63 -7.99 50.55
N GLU A 794 -15.40 -8.01 50.08
CA GLU A 794 -14.77 -9.21 49.53
C GLU A 794 -13.39 -9.44 50.13
N GLU A 795 -13.15 -10.66 50.60
CA GLU A 795 -11.86 -11.08 51.14
C GLU A 795 -11.09 -11.94 50.13
N ARG A 796 -9.81 -11.62 49.93
CA ARG A 796 -8.86 -12.41 49.14
C ARG A 796 -7.64 -12.74 49.99
N CYS A 797 -7.00 -13.89 49.74
CA CYS A 797 -5.79 -14.24 50.46
C CYS A 797 -4.69 -14.88 49.62
N ILE A 798 -3.46 -14.71 50.08
CA ILE A 798 -2.29 -15.41 49.56
C ILE A 798 -1.43 -15.99 50.66
N ALA A 799 -1.05 -17.24 50.48
CA ALA A 799 0.02 -17.86 51.23
C ALA A 799 1.38 -17.47 50.63
N VAL A 800 2.18 -16.70 51.37
CA VAL A 800 3.58 -16.39 51.04
C VAL A 800 4.48 -17.38 51.79
N SER A 801 5.38 -18.05 51.07
CA SER A 801 6.34 -18.99 51.66
C SER A 801 7.73 -18.86 51.05
N THR A 802 8.72 -19.55 51.63
CA THR A 802 10.06 -19.68 51.03
C THR A 802 10.09 -20.40 49.69
N ARG A 803 9.02 -21.11 49.33
CA ARG A 803 8.87 -21.84 48.08
C ARG A 803 8.05 -21.10 47.03
N GLY A 804 7.62 -19.87 47.32
CA GLY A 804 6.77 -19.06 46.43
C GLY A 804 5.42 -18.74 47.06
N THR A 805 4.54 -18.22 46.21
CA THR A 805 3.22 -17.70 46.55
C THR A 805 2.13 -18.63 46.04
N ARG A 806 1.04 -18.76 46.79
CA ARG A 806 -0.13 -19.52 46.36
C ARG A 806 -1.39 -18.80 46.81
N ALA A 807 -2.34 -18.62 45.90
CA ALA A 807 -3.69 -18.19 46.26
C ALA A 807 -4.27 -19.17 47.29
N CYS A 808 -4.92 -18.63 48.30
CA CYS A 808 -5.94 -19.33 49.06
C CYS A 808 -7.31 -18.77 48.69
#